data_AF-A0A9D4IZG3-F1
#
_entry.id   AF-A0A9D4IZG3-F1
#
_cell.length_a   1.000
_cell.length_b   1.000
_cell.length_c   1.000
_cell.angle_alpha   90.00
_cell.angle_beta   90.00
_cell.angle_gamma   90.00
#
_symmetry.space_group_name_H-M   'P 1'
#
loop_
_entity.id
_entity.type
_entity.pdbx_description
1 polymer ?
#
loop_
_entity_poly.entity_id
_entity_poly.type
_entity_poly.pdbx_seq_one_letter_code
_entity_poly.pdbx_strand_id
1 'polypeptide(L)'
;MLLYIARGPDVKRSDEIYLERCFLPNIGSYFEHRVEPGLWFKTLTLDSIFVDCTERSVSWISRDDSEAIKLHNGILEQTLHAVQEVFRNKDKFTDDMLDSTVDELFEHATELFEAINEDKLGENVCEHVIRLLHVYILPRIKLNKEFEMNVSETLQTINEEERNIISLITTQIKTKEQLKASLKQDRYRFLGTDEFLKQSYLKTLDETFLQCLYKHIVIDIDTTAKEIDKFEKQISVLRLSKASHDMAMVSRLHNLRDSSNCVRVHQHLLKVREEVKSALHVFETEKDASFNCETHPRRYRKDHYDYVKKNHSLNLIEKEILDFMNTKVKLMNVREAAELLIHEIKTIGHSYGYTGIKGEQLDGKCATGSPDEWDTLHVKVCKLACDTETSVFQKMNSLCEEFSRSCEEIVYEASKRGKVVSPQMCMSTCAYFKKHIDNLVQTVAEEITKPPHDADSIKKFYLCFEQHVFSRTMPTVIHLHRFCYCQQGTKLLSKINEKYLPMASVSRESVKSEIDVDDNESSVTALHDENGQMLRLIKHLTKLVLDLNSTNSLAHKLNMCKTAVCLVKDQIQDGDFTISELCPGDFLGSLLTLLRHLEPNVVSSLYVQLHLLENLCPDCLKGTSHYIAMVTLTEAVKSLLDI
;
A
#
# COMPACT_ATOMS: atom_id res chain seq x y z
N MET A 1 4.72 4.61 -20.31
CA MET A 1 5.57 5.36 -19.38
C MET A 1 7.01 4.88 -19.54
N LEU A 2 7.99 5.75 -19.45
CA LEU A 2 9.41 5.39 -19.49
C LEU A 2 10.02 5.43 -18.07
N LEU A 3 10.99 4.56 -17.80
CA LEU A 3 11.80 4.62 -16.59
C LEU A 3 13.26 4.86 -16.97
N TYR A 4 13.82 5.94 -16.44
CA TYR A 4 15.22 6.30 -16.57
C TYR A 4 15.92 6.10 -15.23
N ILE A 5 17.07 5.42 -15.25
CA ILE A 5 17.89 5.21 -14.06
C ILE A 5 19.29 5.74 -14.37
N ALA A 6 19.74 6.70 -13.57
CA ALA A 6 21.02 7.36 -13.72
C ALA A 6 21.98 6.98 -12.58
N ARG A 7 23.26 6.82 -12.91
CA ARG A 7 24.35 6.68 -11.95
C ARG A 7 25.58 7.42 -12.49
N GLY A 8 25.88 8.57 -11.90
CA GLY A 8 26.87 9.50 -12.41
C GLY A 8 26.45 10.03 -13.80
N PRO A 9 27.36 10.04 -14.78
CA PRO A 9 27.04 10.50 -16.14
C PRO A 9 26.22 9.48 -16.95
N ASP A 10 26.12 8.23 -16.47
CA ASP A 10 25.50 7.14 -17.23
C ASP A 10 24.00 7.07 -16.95
N VAL A 11 23.20 7.03 -18.02
CA VAL A 11 21.74 6.91 -17.97
C VAL A 11 21.30 5.65 -18.70
N LYS A 12 20.46 4.84 -18.05
CA LYS A 12 19.82 3.66 -18.63
C LYS A 12 18.32 3.90 -18.74
N ARG A 13 17.73 3.34 -19.80
CA ARG A 13 16.32 3.50 -20.14
C ARG A 13 15.65 2.13 -20.22
N SER A 14 14.47 2.02 -19.60
CA SER A 14 13.58 0.86 -19.72
C SER A 14 12.33 1.27 -20.49
N ASP A 15 12.15 0.66 -21.67
CA ASP A 15 11.21 1.13 -22.72
C ASP A 15 9.83 0.47 -22.73
N GLU A 16 9.56 -0.46 -21.80
CA GLU A 16 8.35 -1.28 -21.82
C GLU A 16 7.61 -1.24 -20.48
N ILE A 17 7.18 -0.05 -20.05
CA ILE A 17 6.39 0.08 -18.80
C ILE A 17 5.06 0.76 -19.10
N TYR A 18 4.01 -0.04 -19.19
CA TYR A 18 2.66 0.48 -19.41
C TYR A 18 1.59 -0.44 -18.82
N LEU A 19 0.37 0.09 -18.72
CA LEU A 19 -0.81 -0.66 -18.33
C LEU A 19 -1.53 -1.18 -19.58
N GLU A 20 -1.21 -2.40 -20.00
CA GLU A 20 -1.91 -3.06 -21.09
C GLU A 20 -3.39 -3.17 -20.76
N ARG A 21 -4.23 -2.73 -21.72
CA ARG A 21 -5.68 -2.67 -21.58
C ARG A 21 -6.16 -1.94 -20.31
N CYS A 22 -5.38 -0.98 -19.81
CA CYS A 22 -5.70 -0.18 -18.62
C CYS A 22 -5.82 -0.95 -17.30
N PHE A 23 -5.40 -2.22 -17.20
CA PHE A 23 -5.38 -2.93 -15.91
C PHE A 23 -4.22 -3.92 -15.73
N LEU A 24 -3.52 -4.30 -16.80
CA LEU A 24 -2.45 -5.28 -16.76
C LEU A 24 -1.09 -4.59 -16.87
N PRO A 25 -0.29 -4.53 -15.79
CA PRO A 25 1.08 -4.06 -15.87
C PRO A 25 1.84 -4.94 -16.86
N ASN A 26 2.37 -4.32 -17.92
CA ASN A 26 3.23 -4.99 -18.88
C ASN A 26 4.64 -4.43 -18.69
N ILE A 27 5.52 -5.31 -18.21
CA ILE A 27 6.97 -5.11 -18.06
C ILE A 27 7.63 -6.42 -18.50
N GLY A 28 8.04 -6.47 -19.77
CA GLY A 28 8.55 -7.70 -20.39
C GLY A 28 7.55 -8.86 -20.31
N SER A 29 8.04 -10.09 -20.13
CA SER A 29 7.22 -11.31 -20.11
C SER A 29 6.62 -11.68 -18.75
N TYR A 30 6.56 -10.76 -17.77
CA TYR A 30 6.37 -11.08 -16.34
C TYR A 30 4.98 -10.72 -15.72
N PHE A 31 4.77 -11.15 -14.46
CA PHE A 31 3.57 -11.81 -13.90
C PHE A 31 2.37 -10.92 -13.48
N GLU A 32 1.21 -11.24 -14.05
CA GLU A 32 -0.12 -10.61 -13.85
C GLU A 32 -0.71 -10.71 -12.41
N HIS A 33 -0.19 -11.59 -11.55
CA HIS A 33 -0.85 -11.94 -10.26
C HIS A 33 -0.31 -11.23 -9.01
N ARG A 34 0.81 -10.51 -9.11
CA ARG A 34 1.54 -9.98 -7.94
C ARG A 34 1.37 -8.48 -7.71
N VAL A 35 0.61 -7.82 -8.57
CA VAL A 35 0.57 -6.36 -8.66
C VAL A 35 -0.84 -5.85 -8.39
N GLU A 36 -0.97 -4.86 -7.51
CA GLU A 36 -2.24 -4.15 -7.28
C GLU A 36 -2.55 -3.21 -8.46
N PRO A 37 -3.55 -3.51 -9.31
CA PRO A 37 -3.83 -2.72 -10.52
C PRO A 37 -4.22 -1.28 -10.21
N GLY A 38 -4.93 -1.06 -9.09
CA GLY A 38 -5.36 0.26 -8.63
C GLY A 38 -4.22 1.21 -8.29
N LEU A 39 -2.99 0.74 -8.11
CA LEU A 39 -1.82 1.62 -7.97
C LEU A 39 -1.23 2.02 -9.33
N TRP A 40 -1.34 1.13 -10.31
CA TRP A 40 -0.66 1.24 -11.59
C TRP A 40 -1.36 2.14 -12.62
N PHE A 41 -2.60 2.59 -12.36
CA PHE A 41 -3.27 3.53 -13.25
C PHE A 41 -2.47 4.84 -13.44
N LYS A 42 -1.61 5.21 -12.48
CA LYS A 42 -0.69 6.34 -12.62
C LYS A 42 0.20 6.21 -13.85
N THR A 43 0.54 5.00 -14.28
CA THR A 43 1.32 4.80 -15.51
C THR A 43 0.57 5.20 -16.79
N LEU A 44 -0.75 5.43 -16.73
CA LEU A 44 -1.55 6.00 -17.82
C LEU A 44 -1.49 7.54 -17.86
N THR A 45 -1.23 8.19 -16.72
CA THR A 45 -1.14 9.66 -16.59
C THR A 45 0.31 10.17 -16.66
N LEU A 46 1.27 9.32 -16.31
CA LEU A 46 2.70 9.62 -16.28
C LEU A 46 3.35 9.30 -17.62
N ASP A 47 4.21 10.21 -18.09
CA ASP A 47 5.05 9.98 -19.26
C ASP A 47 6.32 9.23 -18.87
N SER A 48 7.06 9.77 -17.90
CA SER A 48 8.41 9.34 -17.58
C SER A 48 8.69 9.45 -16.08
N ILE A 49 9.48 8.51 -15.55
CA ILE A 49 10.04 8.51 -14.20
C ILE A 49 11.57 8.48 -14.31
N PHE A 50 12.24 9.31 -13.52
CA PHE A 50 13.69 9.43 -13.45
C PHE A 50 14.15 9.08 -12.04
N VAL A 51 15.12 8.18 -11.94
CA VAL A 51 15.74 7.76 -10.69
C VAL A 51 17.22 8.05 -10.78
N ASP A 52 17.71 9.05 -10.05
CA ASP A 52 19.12 9.37 -9.95
C ASP A 52 19.71 8.71 -8.70
N CYS A 53 20.52 7.67 -8.90
CA CYS A 53 21.15 6.93 -7.82
C CYS A 53 22.31 7.70 -7.16
N THR A 54 22.85 8.72 -7.83
CA THR A 54 23.99 9.52 -7.33
C THR A 54 23.50 10.65 -6.45
N GLU A 55 22.55 11.42 -6.95
CA GLU A 55 21.91 12.50 -6.18
C GLU A 55 20.83 11.96 -5.23
N ARG A 56 20.53 10.66 -5.30
CA ARG A 56 19.47 9.98 -4.53
C ARG A 56 18.15 10.73 -4.67
N SER A 57 17.73 10.96 -5.90
CA SER A 57 16.48 11.66 -6.22
C SER A 57 15.58 10.85 -7.15
N VAL A 58 14.28 11.04 -7.02
CA VAL A 58 13.29 10.49 -7.95
C VAL A 58 12.35 11.59 -8.36
N SER A 59 12.17 11.69 -9.67
CA SER A 59 11.32 12.68 -10.28
C SER A 59 10.52 12.09 -11.43
N TRP A 60 9.48 12.79 -11.87
CA TRP A 60 8.58 12.30 -12.90
C TRP A 60 7.95 13.45 -13.69
N ILE A 61 7.45 13.10 -14.87
CA ILE A 61 6.84 14.02 -15.84
C ILE A 61 5.51 13.42 -16.32
N SER A 62 4.53 14.28 -16.58
CA SER A 62 3.22 13.88 -17.12
C SER A 62 3.17 13.95 -18.65
N ARG A 63 2.21 13.24 -19.24
CA ARG A 63 2.03 13.05 -20.68
C ARG A 63 1.85 14.32 -21.50
N ASP A 64 1.29 15.36 -20.91
CA ASP A 64 0.97 16.61 -21.62
C ASP A 64 2.09 17.67 -21.55
N ASP A 65 3.20 17.33 -20.92
CA ASP A 65 4.31 18.27 -20.82
C ASP A 65 5.14 18.27 -22.11
N SER A 66 5.01 19.34 -22.90
CA SER A 66 5.77 19.55 -24.15
C SER A 66 7.29 19.48 -23.96
N GLU A 67 7.77 19.63 -22.72
CA GLU A 67 9.17 19.52 -22.35
C GLU A 67 9.68 18.07 -22.28
N ALA A 68 8.80 17.08 -22.07
CA ALA A 68 9.15 15.66 -22.09
C ALA A 68 9.77 15.23 -23.44
N ILE A 69 9.24 15.78 -24.54
CA ILE A 69 9.74 15.56 -25.90
C ILE A 69 11.15 16.17 -26.09
N LYS A 70 11.47 17.27 -25.39
CA LYS A 70 12.80 17.90 -25.46
C LYS A 70 13.83 17.13 -24.63
N LEU A 71 13.45 16.60 -23.48
CA LEU A 71 14.31 15.78 -22.63
C LEU A 71 14.72 14.47 -23.33
N HIS A 72 13.78 13.84 -24.04
CA HIS A 72 14.02 12.62 -24.82
C HIS A 72 15.03 12.81 -25.97
N ASN A 73 15.27 14.06 -26.39
CA ASN A 73 16.18 14.43 -27.48
C ASN A 73 17.58 14.89 -27.01
N GLY A 74 17.94 14.67 -25.74
CA GLY A 74 19.34 14.79 -25.28
C GLY A 74 19.71 16.07 -24.52
N ILE A 75 18.73 16.78 -23.93
CA ILE A 75 19.01 17.91 -23.03
C ILE A 75 18.51 17.55 -21.63
N LEU A 76 19.28 16.76 -20.88
CA LEU A 76 18.95 16.45 -19.48
C LEU A 76 19.24 17.64 -18.53
N GLU A 77 20.15 18.54 -18.89
CA GLU A 77 20.69 19.54 -17.96
C GLU A 77 19.87 20.84 -17.85
N GLN A 78 19.00 21.18 -18.82
CA GLN A 78 18.30 22.48 -18.84
C GLN A 78 16.79 22.41 -18.55
N THR A 79 16.19 21.21 -18.48
CA THR A 79 14.73 21.04 -18.41
C THR A 79 14.22 20.59 -17.03
N LEU A 80 15.06 20.70 -16.00
CA LEU A 80 14.74 20.38 -14.60
C LEU A 80 13.72 21.33 -13.93
N HIS A 81 13.19 22.33 -14.65
CA HIS A 81 12.27 23.32 -14.08
C HIS A 81 10.79 22.90 -14.11
N ALA A 82 10.37 21.98 -14.98
CA ALA A 82 8.99 21.47 -15.06
C ALA A 82 8.78 20.13 -14.32
N VAL A 83 9.84 19.61 -13.71
CA VAL A 83 9.88 18.26 -13.15
C VAL A 83 9.24 18.23 -11.75
N GLN A 84 8.28 17.32 -11.54
CA GLN A 84 7.73 17.05 -10.21
C GLN A 84 8.57 15.99 -9.49
N GLU A 85 8.85 16.23 -8.22
CA GLU A 85 9.80 15.44 -7.45
C GLU A 85 9.05 14.60 -6.40
N VAL A 86 9.34 13.30 -6.38
CA VAL A 86 8.90 12.40 -5.29
C VAL A 86 9.88 12.48 -4.13
N PHE A 87 11.17 12.54 -4.48
CA PHE A 87 12.29 12.57 -3.57
C PHE A 87 13.31 13.58 -4.07
N ARG A 88 13.66 14.58 -3.26
CA ARG A 88 14.80 15.43 -3.56
C ARG A 88 15.64 15.70 -2.34
N ASN A 89 16.88 15.26 -2.45
CA ASN A 89 17.96 15.67 -1.57
C ASN A 89 18.43 17.08 -2.01
N LYS A 90 17.59 18.12 -1.82
CA LYS A 90 17.96 19.50 -2.21
C LYS A 90 19.14 20.02 -1.41
N ASP A 91 19.31 19.52 -0.19
CA ASP A 91 20.42 19.91 0.64
C ASP A 91 21.52 18.86 0.47
N LYS A 92 22.67 19.26 -0.06
CA LYS A 92 23.93 18.49 0.04
C LYS A 92 24.35 18.16 1.49
N PHE A 93 23.52 18.56 2.47
CA PHE A 93 23.65 18.34 3.91
C PHE A 93 22.47 17.54 4.53
N THR A 94 21.42 17.19 3.77
CA THR A 94 20.38 16.27 4.26
C THR A 94 20.82 14.83 4.09
N ASP A 95 21.58 14.38 5.07
CA ASP A 95 21.74 12.96 5.38
C ASP A 95 20.34 12.40 5.71
N ASP A 96 19.60 11.93 4.70
CA ASP A 96 18.25 11.31 4.79
C ASP A 96 18.30 9.89 5.37
N MET A 97 19.35 9.57 6.13
CA MET A 97 19.61 8.27 6.75
C MET A 97 18.60 7.81 7.81
N LEU A 98 17.43 8.47 7.91
CA LEU A 98 16.33 8.04 8.76
C LEU A 98 15.14 7.42 8.00
N ASP A 99 15.08 7.48 6.66
CA ASP A 99 14.07 6.75 5.87
C ASP A 99 14.68 5.49 5.24
N SER A 100 14.60 4.37 5.97
CA SER A 100 15.08 3.06 5.50
C SER A 100 14.45 2.63 4.17
N THR A 101 13.24 3.11 3.85
CA THR A 101 12.54 2.81 2.60
C THR A 101 13.21 3.49 1.41
N VAL A 102 13.75 4.69 1.62
CA VAL A 102 14.50 5.44 0.59
C VAL A 102 15.85 4.77 0.34
N ASP A 103 16.50 4.30 1.40
CA ASP A 103 17.74 3.52 1.26
C ASP A 103 17.52 2.26 0.43
N GLU A 104 16.49 1.47 0.74
CA GLU A 104 16.12 0.29 -0.05
C GLU A 104 15.80 0.63 -1.51
N LEU A 105 15.07 1.73 -1.76
CA LEU A 105 14.74 2.17 -3.12
C LEU A 105 16.02 2.39 -3.94
N PHE A 106 17.03 3.07 -3.38
CA PHE A 106 18.26 3.37 -4.12
C PHE A 106 19.22 2.19 -4.18
N GLU A 107 19.20 1.29 -3.20
CA GLU A 107 19.87 -0.01 -3.29
C GLU A 107 19.31 -0.82 -4.47
N HIS A 108 17.99 -0.98 -4.54
CA HIS A 108 17.35 -1.67 -5.65
C HIS A 108 17.50 -0.96 -6.99
N ALA A 109 17.48 0.37 -7.03
CA ALA A 109 17.75 1.12 -8.26
C ALA A 109 19.20 0.92 -8.74
N THR A 110 20.16 0.83 -7.81
CA THR A 110 21.57 0.56 -8.14
C THR A 110 21.76 -0.87 -8.66
N GLU A 111 21.16 -1.86 -7.98
CA GLU A 111 21.16 -3.27 -8.44
C GLU A 111 20.53 -3.39 -9.83
N LEU A 112 19.41 -2.71 -10.06
CA LEU A 112 18.74 -2.68 -11.36
C LEU A 112 19.62 -2.02 -12.42
N PHE A 113 20.27 -0.90 -12.11
CA PHE A 113 21.21 -0.24 -13.02
C PHE A 113 22.36 -1.17 -13.42
N GLU A 114 22.95 -1.88 -12.46
CA GLU A 114 24.01 -2.87 -12.70
C GLU A 114 23.52 -4.04 -13.54
N ALA A 115 22.34 -4.59 -13.22
CA ALA A 115 21.74 -5.69 -13.98
C ALA A 115 21.44 -5.31 -15.45
N ILE A 116 20.96 -4.08 -15.69
CA ILE A 116 20.76 -3.55 -17.05
C ILE A 116 22.12 -3.39 -17.76
N ASN A 117 23.15 -2.92 -17.05
CA ASN A 117 24.46 -2.70 -17.65
C ASN A 117 25.19 -4.00 -18.03
N GLU A 118 24.95 -5.07 -17.28
CA GLU A 118 25.51 -6.40 -17.56
C GLU A 118 24.76 -7.17 -18.65
N ASP A 119 23.76 -6.55 -19.29
CA ASP A 119 22.86 -7.16 -20.29
C ASP A 119 22.23 -8.48 -19.81
N LYS A 120 22.01 -8.59 -18.49
CA LYS A 120 21.29 -9.70 -17.86
C LYS A 120 19.79 -9.52 -18.09
N LEU A 121 19.38 -9.40 -19.35
CA LEU A 121 17.97 -9.34 -19.75
C LEU A 121 17.32 -10.68 -19.41
N GLY A 122 16.55 -10.68 -18.32
CA GLY A 122 15.83 -11.85 -17.83
C GLY A 122 14.71 -11.45 -16.87
N GLU A 123 13.96 -12.45 -16.43
CA GLU A 123 12.83 -12.30 -15.50
C GLU A 123 13.18 -11.49 -14.25
N ASN A 124 14.42 -11.59 -13.77
CA ASN A 124 14.92 -10.84 -12.62
C ASN A 124 14.87 -9.31 -12.84
N VAL A 125 15.22 -8.80 -14.02
CA VAL A 125 15.22 -7.34 -14.28
C VAL A 125 13.80 -6.78 -14.22
N CYS A 126 12.84 -7.50 -14.82
CA CYS A 126 11.43 -7.11 -14.79
C CYS A 126 10.91 -7.09 -13.35
N GLU A 127 11.28 -8.06 -12.52
CA GLU A 127 10.92 -8.09 -11.11
C GLU A 127 11.49 -6.90 -10.32
N HIS A 128 12.75 -6.52 -10.55
CA HIS A 128 13.34 -5.33 -9.91
C HIS A 128 12.63 -4.05 -10.34
N VAL A 129 12.28 -3.90 -11.63
CA VAL A 129 11.50 -2.75 -12.13
C VAL A 129 10.11 -2.71 -11.49
N ILE A 130 9.39 -3.84 -11.46
CA ILE A 130 8.06 -3.92 -10.86
C ILE A 130 8.16 -3.57 -9.38
N ARG A 131 9.12 -4.15 -8.65
CA ARG A 131 9.31 -3.87 -7.22
C ARG A 131 9.62 -2.40 -6.97
N LEU A 132 10.56 -1.82 -7.73
CA LEU A 132 10.93 -0.41 -7.64
C LEU A 132 9.71 0.50 -7.83
N LEU A 133 8.92 0.26 -8.87
CA LEU A 133 7.73 1.06 -9.18
C LEU A 133 6.58 0.82 -8.19
N HIS A 134 6.25 -0.45 -7.94
CA HIS A 134 5.07 -0.83 -7.17
C HIS A 134 5.21 -0.58 -5.69
N VAL A 135 6.38 -0.86 -5.12
CA VAL A 135 6.61 -0.78 -3.67
C VAL A 135 7.07 0.61 -3.27
N TYR A 136 7.92 1.26 -4.08
CA TYR A 136 8.62 2.46 -3.64
C TYR A 136 8.16 3.75 -4.34
N ILE A 137 8.04 3.75 -5.68
CA ILE A 137 7.83 5.00 -6.44
C ILE A 137 6.35 5.36 -6.58
N LEU A 138 5.54 4.51 -7.24
CA LEU A 138 4.13 4.80 -7.52
C LEU A 138 3.32 5.12 -6.26
N PRO A 139 3.51 4.43 -5.11
CA PRO A 139 2.85 4.79 -3.85
C PRO A 139 3.04 6.26 -3.45
N ARG A 140 4.24 6.79 -3.67
CA ARG A 140 4.65 8.12 -3.19
C ARG A 140 4.41 9.24 -4.20
N ILE A 141 4.00 8.93 -5.43
CA ILE A 141 3.62 9.96 -6.41
C ILE A 141 2.32 10.64 -5.97
N LYS A 142 2.42 11.94 -5.69
CA LYS A 142 1.30 12.82 -5.33
C LYS A 142 0.85 13.62 -6.54
N LEU A 143 -0.43 13.52 -6.90
CA LEU A 143 -1.03 14.26 -8.01
C LEU A 143 -1.85 15.43 -7.47
N ASN A 144 -1.57 16.63 -7.98
CA ASN A 144 -2.23 17.89 -7.59
C ASN A 144 -3.36 18.25 -8.57
N LYS A 145 -4.07 19.35 -8.26
CA LYS A 145 -5.17 19.90 -9.08
C LYS A 145 -4.87 20.08 -10.56
N GLU A 146 -3.62 20.38 -10.91
CA GLU A 146 -3.18 20.56 -12.30
C GLU A 146 -3.39 19.29 -13.16
N PHE A 147 -3.39 18.10 -12.54
CA PHE A 147 -3.58 16.82 -13.24
C PHE A 147 -5.04 16.35 -13.32
N GLU A 148 -6.00 17.13 -12.81
CA GLU A 148 -7.41 16.71 -12.78
C GLU A 148 -7.92 16.34 -14.18
N MET A 149 -7.54 17.11 -15.21
CA MET A 149 -7.93 16.82 -16.60
C MET A 149 -7.30 15.51 -17.10
N ASN A 150 -6.00 15.33 -16.92
CA ASN A 150 -5.25 14.14 -17.38
C ASN A 150 -5.80 12.85 -16.74
N VAL A 151 -6.14 12.92 -15.45
CA VAL A 151 -6.76 11.80 -14.73
C VAL A 151 -8.18 11.57 -15.24
N SER A 152 -8.94 12.61 -15.56
CA SER A 152 -10.30 12.49 -16.12
C SER A 152 -10.30 11.86 -17.51
N GLU A 153 -9.34 12.22 -18.37
CA GLU A 153 -9.13 11.58 -19.67
C GLU A 153 -8.75 10.11 -19.53
N THR A 154 -7.85 9.81 -18.59
CA THR A 154 -7.48 8.43 -18.24
C THR A 154 -8.70 7.62 -17.78
N LEU A 155 -9.55 8.21 -16.93
CA LEU A 155 -10.80 7.58 -16.49
C LEU A 155 -11.77 7.33 -17.65
N GLN A 156 -11.81 8.21 -18.65
CA GLN A 156 -12.60 7.98 -19.86
C GLN A 156 -12.09 6.76 -20.64
N THR A 157 -10.76 6.62 -20.82
CA THR A 157 -10.17 5.45 -21.48
C THR A 157 -10.47 4.16 -20.71
N ILE A 158 -10.39 4.18 -19.38
CA ILE A 158 -10.75 3.04 -18.52
C ILE A 158 -12.22 2.63 -18.73
N ASN A 159 -13.14 3.61 -18.77
CA ASN A 159 -14.57 3.37 -19.00
C ASN A 159 -14.88 2.84 -20.42
N GLU A 160 -14.08 3.22 -21.42
CA GLU A 160 -14.17 2.66 -22.77
C GLU A 160 -13.77 1.18 -22.79
N GLU A 161 -12.65 0.83 -22.16
CA GLU A 161 -12.21 -0.56 -22.10
C GLU A 161 -13.16 -1.44 -21.26
N GLU A 162 -13.77 -0.89 -20.21
CA GLU A 162 -14.77 -1.63 -19.42
C GLU A 162 -15.99 -1.97 -20.27
N ARG A 163 -16.46 -1.02 -21.09
CA ARG A 163 -17.55 -1.27 -22.04
C ARG A 163 -17.18 -2.34 -23.06
N ASN A 164 -15.94 -2.34 -23.55
CA ASN A 164 -15.44 -3.37 -24.46
C ASN A 164 -15.47 -4.76 -23.81
N ILE A 165 -14.96 -4.89 -22.58
CA ILE A 165 -14.97 -6.15 -21.82
C ILE A 165 -16.40 -6.63 -21.55
N ILE A 166 -17.31 -5.74 -21.13
CA ILE A 166 -18.72 -6.10 -20.90
C ILE A 166 -19.38 -6.60 -22.20
N SER A 167 -19.06 -5.98 -23.34
CA SER A 167 -19.55 -6.41 -24.65
C SER A 167 -19.04 -7.82 -25.03
N LEU A 168 -17.76 -8.11 -24.78
CA LEU A 168 -17.15 -9.43 -24.98
C LEU A 168 -17.82 -10.48 -24.09
N ILE A 169 -17.99 -10.21 -22.79
CA ILE A 169 -18.69 -11.10 -21.86
C ILE A 169 -20.11 -11.38 -22.35
N THR A 170 -20.85 -10.34 -22.75
CA THR A 170 -22.23 -10.46 -23.22
C THR A 170 -22.30 -11.32 -24.50
N THR A 171 -21.35 -11.13 -25.42
CA THR A 171 -21.26 -11.91 -26.66
C THR A 171 -20.96 -13.38 -26.37
N GLN A 172 -20.00 -13.66 -25.49
CA GLN A 172 -19.65 -15.02 -25.10
C GLN A 172 -20.77 -15.73 -24.34
N ILE A 173 -21.51 -15.03 -23.47
CA ILE A 173 -22.70 -15.58 -22.82
C ILE A 173 -23.77 -15.96 -23.86
N LYS A 174 -24.00 -15.12 -24.88
CA LYS A 174 -24.94 -15.47 -25.97
C LYS A 174 -24.49 -16.71 -26.73
N THR A 175 -23.21 -16.80 -27.10
CA THR A 175 -22.63 -17.97 -27.78
C THR A 175 -22.74 -19.23 -26.91
N LYS A 176 -22.47 -19.11 -25.61
CA LYS A 176 -22.63 -20.17 -24.61
C LYS A 176 -24.06 -20.70 -24.58
N GLU A 177 -25.06 -19.83 -24.50
CA GLU A 177 -26.47 -20.23 -24.47
C GLU A 177 -26.92 -20.87 -25.79
N GLN A 178 -26.45 -20.37 -26.94
CA GLN A 178 -26.71 -20.99 -28.25
C GLN A 178 -26.11 -22.40 -28.34
N LEU A 179 -24.88 -22.60 -27.87
CA LEU A 179 -24.23 -23.92 -27.83
C LEU A 179 -24.94 -24.86 -26.86
N LYS A 180 -25.35 -24.39 -25.67
CA LYS A 180 -26.14 -25.19 -24.73
C LYS A 180 -27.47 -25.62 -25.32
N ALA A 181 -28.17 -24.73 -26.02
CA ALA A 181 -29.41 -25.04 -26.72
C ALA A 181 -29.17 -26.08 -27.83
N SER A 182 -28.11 -25.91 -28.63
CA SER A 182 -27.74 -26.87 -29.68
C SER A 182 -27.38 -28.24 -29.11
N LEU A 183 -26.58 -28.31 -28.05
CA LEU A 183 -26.25 -29.55 -27.35
C LEU A 183 -27.51 -30.22 -26.78
N LYS A 184 -28.43 -29.45 -26.18
CA LYS A 184 -29.71 -29.97 -25.68
C LYS A 184 -30.56 -30.57 -26.81
N GLN A 185 -30.62 -29.91 -27.97
CA GLN A 185 -31.30 -30.42 -29.15
C GLN A 185 -30.67 -31.71 -29.67
N ASP A 186 -29.33 -31.76 -29.78
CA ASP A 186 -28.60 -32.96 -30.17
C ASP A 186 -28.88 -34.12 -29.19
N ARG A 187 -28.89 -33.85 -27.87
CA ARG A 187 -29.27 -34.85 -26.86
C ARG A 187 -30.67 -35.39 -27.09
N TYR A 188 -31.68 -34.53 -27.23
CA TYR A 188 -33.05 -35.01 -27.47
C TYR A 188 -33.16 -35.83 -28.75
N ARG A 189 -32.39 -35.49 -29.80
CA ARG A 189 -32.33 -36.30 -31.02
C ARG A 189 -31.74 -37.68 -30.74
N PHE A 190 -30.65 -37.79 -29.97
CA PHE A 190 -30.06 -39.09 -29.62
C PHE A 190 -31.01 -39.93 -28.76
N LEU A 191 -31.55 -39.33 -27.69
CA LEU A 191 -32.39 -39.99 -26.69
C LEU A 191 -33.80 -40.32 -27.19
N GLY A 192 -34.23 -39.71 -28.29
CA GLY A 192 -35.51 -39.98 -28.94
C GLY A 192 -35.51 -41.21 -29.85
N THR A 193 -34.36 -41.87 -30.04
CA THR A 193 -34.28 -43.10 -30.84
C THR A 193 -34.46 -44.34 -29.97
N ASP A 194 -35.32 -45.27 -30.38
CA ASP A 194 -35.58 -46.52 -29.65
C ASP A 194 -34.32 -47.42 -29.53
N GLU A 195 -33.35 -47.24 -30.43
CA GLU A 195 -32.07 -47.95 -30.40
C GLU A 195 -31.16 -47.49 -29.25
N PHE A 196 -31.30 -46.24 -28.79
CA PHE A 196 -30.38 -45.65 -27.81
C PHE A 196 -30.40 -46.38 -26.46
N LEU A 197 -31.55 -46.94 -26.07
CA LEU A 197 -31.72 -47.69 -24.82
C LEU A 197 -31.21 -49.14 -24.89
N LYS A 198 -30.77 -49.62 -26.06
CA LYS A 198 -30.24 -50.99 -26.18
C LYS A 198 -28.78 -51.02 -25.73
N GLN A 199 -28.46 -51.84 -24.73
CA GLN A 199 -27.07 -52.00 -24.26
C GLN A 199 -26.10 -52.41 -25.36
N SER A 200 -26.53 -53.24 -26.31
CA SER A 200 -25.71 -53.62 -27.46
C SER A 200 -25.32 -52.44 -28.34
N TYR A 201 -26.20 -51.42 -28.45
CA TYR A 201 -25.89 -50.19 -29.17
C TYR A 201 -24.92 -49.31 -28.38
N LEU A 202 -25.20 -49.07 -27.09
CA LEU A 202 -24.36 -48.21 -26.22
C LEU A 202 -22.91 -48.72 -26.13
N LYS A 203 -22.69 -50.03 -26.08
CA LYS A 203 -21.34 -50.64 -26.08
C LYS A 203 -20.52 -50.37 -27.34
N THR A 204 -21.17 -50.00 -28.45
CA THR A 204 -20.48 -49.66 -29.71
C THR A 204 -20.05 -48.19 -29.80
N LEU A 205 -20.50 -47.35 -28.86
CA LEU A 205 -20.25 -45.92 -28.87
C LEU A 205 -18.89 -45.56 -28.27
N ASP A 206 -18.43 -44.36 -28.60
CA ASP A 206 -17.21 -43.81 -28.03
C ASP A 206 -17.37 -43.49 -26.53
N GLU A 207 -16.35 -43.81 -25.74
CA GLU A 207 -16.36 -43.62 -24.29
C GLU A 207 -16.43 -42.14 -23.91
N THR A 208 -15.67 -41.27 -24.61
CA THR A 208 -15.64 -39.83 -24.36
C THR A 208 -17.02 -39.20 -24.61
N PHE A 209 -17.68 -39.63 -25.68
CA PHE A 209 -19.06 -39.24 -25.95
C PHE A 209 -20.01 -39.66 -24.83
N LEU A 210 -19.96 -40.92 -24.38
CA LEU A 210 -20.82 -41.42 -23.31
C LEU A 210 -20.58 -40.70 -21.98
N GLN A 211 -19.33 -40.43 -21.62
CA GLN A 211 -18.98 -39.66 -20.42
C GLN A 211 -19.54 -38.23 -20.49
N CYS A 212 -19.38 -37.57 -21.64
CA CYS A 212 -19.92 -36.23 -21.88
C CYS A 212 -21.45 -36.22 -21.79
N LEU A 213 -22.11 -37.18 -22.44
CA LEU A 213 -23.56 -37.31 -22.46
C LEU A 213 -24.10 -37.62 -21.06
N TYR A 214 -23.45 -38.52 -20.32
CA TYR A 214 -23.81 -38.87 -18.95
C TYR A 214 -23.84 -37.63 -18.04
N LYS A 215 -22.77 -36.82 -18.06
CA LYS A 215 -22.72 -35.56 -17.29
C LYS A 215 -23.89 -34.65 -17.60
N HIS A 216 -24.24 -34.50 -18.88
CA HIS A 216 -25.37 -33.67 -19.27
C HIS A 216 -26.74 -34.26 -18.90
N ILE A 217 -26.91 -35.58 -18.97
CA ILE A 217 -28.14 -36.25 -18.52
C ILE A 217 -28.38 -35.99 -17.04
N VAL A 218 -27.32 -36.06 -16.21
CA VAL A 218 -27.43 -35.76 -14.77
C VAL A 218 -27.94 -34.33 -14.54
N ILE A 219 -27.40 -33.35 -15.28
CA ILE A 219 -27.86 -31.95 -15.21
C ILE A 219 -29.33 -31.82 -15.67
N ASP A 220 -29.72 -32.52 -16.74
CA ASP A 220 -31.09 -32.50 -17.25
C ASP A 220 -32.08 -33.15 -16.25
N ILE A 221 -31.66 -34.20 -15.53
CA ILE A 221 -32.44 -34.83 -14.45
C ILE A 221 -32.67 -33.83 -13.32
N ASP A 222 -31.63 -33.16 -12.84
CA ASP A 222 -31.75 -32.16 -11.77
C ASP A 222 -32.63 -30.97 -12.20
N THR A 223 -32.51 -30.56 -13.47
CA THR A 223 -33.32 -29.46 -14.03
C THR A 223 -34.79 -29.86 -14.09
N THR A 224 -35.10 -31.06 -14.59
CA THR A 224 -36.48 -31.57 -14.66
C THR A 224 -37.06 -31.82 -13.28
N ALA A 225 -36.28 -32.27 -12.29
CA ALA A 225 -36.71 -32.40 -10.90
C ALA A 225 -37.14 -31.03 -10.32
N LYS A 226 -36.33 -29.98 -10.51
CA LYS A 226 -36.67 -28.62 -10.07
C LYS A 226 -37.92 -28.07 -10.75
N GLU A 227 -38.13 -28.41 -12.03
CA GLU A 227 -39.37 -28.06 -12.74
C GLU A 227 -40.59 -28.77 -12.14
N ILE A 228 -40.48 -30.06 -11.84
CA ILE A 228 -41.53 -30.84 -11.15
C ILE A 228 -41.86 -30.19 -9.80
N ASP A 229 -40.84 -29.90 -8.97
CA ASP A 229 -41.03 -29.24 -7.66
C ASP A 229 -41.73 -27.88 -7.81
N LYS A 230 -41.35 -27.09 -8.83
CA LYS A 230 -41.98 -25.80 -9.12
C LYS A 230 -43.46 -25.98 -9.48
N PHE A 231 -43.79 -26.97 -10.31
CA PHE A 231 -45.17 -27.28 -10.65
C PHE A 231 -45.96 -27.75 -9.44
N GLU A 232 -45.39 -28.60 -8.58
CA GLU A 232 -46.03 -29.07 -7.35
C GLU A 232 -46.31 -27.91 -6.38
N LYS A 233 -45.37 -26.97 -6.23
CA LYS A 233 -45.57 -25.74 -5.43
C LYS A 233 -46.69 -24.88 -6.01
N GLN A 234 -46.74 -24.67 -7.32
CA GLN A 234 -47.82 -23.92 -7.96
C GLN A 234 -49.19 -24.59 -7.79
N ILE A 235 -49.26 -25.92 -7.95
CA ILE A 235 -50.46 -26.71 -7.70
C ILE A 235 -50.91 -26.57 -6.24
N SER A 236 -49.97 -26.61 -5.31
CA SER A 236 -50.24 -26.48 -3.87
C SER A 236 -50.79 -25.10 -3.51
N VAL A 237 -50.18 -24.03 -4.03
CA VAL A 237 -50.68 -22.64 -3.86
C VAL A 237 -52.09 -22.49 -4.43
N LEU A 238 -52.33 -23.02 -5.64
CA LEU A 238 -53.66 -22.99 -6.25
C LEU A 238 -54.66 -23.77 -5.38
N ARG A 239 -54.34 -24.98 -4.93
CA ARG A 239 -55.21 -25.77 -4.03
C ARG A 239 -55.58 -25.05 -2.73
N LEU A 240 -54.70 -24.19 -2.21
CA LEU A 240 -54.92 -23.42 -0.98
C LEU A 240 -55.69 -22.11 -1.19
N SER A 241 -55.70 -21.56 -2.41
CA SER A 241 -56.51 -20.39 -2.74
C SER A 241 -58.00 -20.77 -2.75
N LYS A 242 -58.80 -20.20 -1.83
CA LYS A 242 -60.24 -20.51 -1.62
C LYS A 242 -61.17 -20.12 -2.79
N ALA A 243 -60.66 -19.82 -3.98
CA ALA A 243 -61.43 -19.53 -5.19
C ALA A 243 -61.98 -20.83 -5.84
N SER A 244 -62.60 -21.69 -5.04
CA SER A 244 -62.90 -23.09 -5.37
C SER A 244 -63.96 -23.33 -6.46
N HIS A 245 -64.52 -22.29 -7.08
CA HIS A 245 -65.58 -22.40 -8.10
C HIS A 245 -65.28 -21.68 -9.42
N ASP A 246 -64.04 -21.18 -9.61
CA ASP A 246 -63.68 -20.59 -10.90
C ASP A 246 -63.27 -21.69 -11.90
N MET A 247 -64.10 -21.91 -12.93
CA MET A 247 -63.81 -22.85 -14.04
C MET A 247 -62.46 -22.56 -14.72
N ALA A 248 -62.01 -21.30 -14.69
CA ALA A 248 -60.68 -20.92 -15.17
C ALA A 248 -59.55 -21.54 -14.32
N MET A 249 -59.76 -21.66 -13.00
CA MET A 249 -58.79 -22.24 -12.07
C MET A 249 -58.69 -23.76 -12.21
N VAL A 250 -59.82 -24.44 -12.41
CA VAL A 250 -59.86 -25.90 -12.68
C VAL A 250 -59.17 -26.21 -14.01
N SER A 251 -59.43 -25.40 -15.05
CA SER A 251 -58.76 -25.54 -16.36
C SER A 251 -57.25 -25.29 -16.26
N ARG A 252 -56.82 -24.35 -15.42
CA ARG A 252 -55.40 -24.05 -15.17
C ARG A 252 -54.70 -25.18 -14.40
N LEU A 253 -55.37 -25.79 -13.42
CA LEU A 253 -54.89 -26.99 -12.72
C LEU A 253 -54.83 -28.21 -13.64
N HIS A 254 -55.82 -28.39 -14.53
CA HIS A 254 -55.80 -29.45 -15.53
C HIS A 254 -54.64 -29.27 -16.51
N ASN A 255 -54.44 -28.07 -17.06
CA ASN A 255 -53.32 -27.78 -17.95
C ASN A 255 -51.95 -27.98 -17.27
N LEU A 256 -51.80 -27.62 -15.98
CA LEU A 256 -50.59 -27.86 -15.19
C LEU A 256 -50.37 -29.34 -14.83
N ARG A 257 -51.44 -30.13 -14.75
CA ARG A 257 -51.37 -31.59 -14.52
C ARG A 257 -51.13 -32.35 -15.83
N ASP A 258 -51.69 -31.88 -16.93
CA ASP A 258 -51.56 -32.43 -18.28
C ASP A 258 -50.20 -32.08 -18.90
N SER A 259 -49.45 -31.12 -18.35
CA SER A 259 -47.99 -31.02 -18.50
C SER A 259 -47.19 -32.21 -17.90
N SER A 260 -47.85 -33.35 -17.65
CA SER A 260 -47.29 -34.68 -17.29
C SER A 260 -46.14 -35.15 -18.17
N ASN A 261 -45.92 -34.50 -19.32
CA ASN A 261 -44.71 -34.66 -20.12
C ASN A 261 -43.42 -34.44 -19.29
N CYS A 262 -43.39 -33.54 -18.30
CA CYS A 262 -42.18 -33.33 -17.48
C CYS A 262 -41.81 -34.57 -16.65
N VAL A 263 -42.80 -35.20 -15.99
CA VAL A 263 -42.58 -36.44 -15.21
C VAL A 263 -42.16 -37.60 -16.12
N ARG A 264 -42.79 -37.74 -17.29
CA ARG A 264 -42.41 -38.76 -18.27
C ARG A 264 -40.99 -38.56 -18.80
N VAL A 265 -40.63 -37.31 -19.11
CA VAL A 265 -39.26 -36.95 -19.54
C VAL A 265 -38.27 -37.25 -18.43
N HIS A 266 -38.57 -36.91 -17.18
CA HIS A 266 -37.70 -37.19 -16.03
C HIS A 266 -37.47 -38.70 -15.84
N GLN A 267 -38.54 -39.51 -15.89
CA GLN A 267 -38.44 -40.97 -15.81
C GLN A 267 -37.62 -41.56 -16.98
N HIS A 268 -37.82 -41.04 -18.19
CA HIS A 268 -37.02 -41.44 -19.35
C HIS A 268 -35.53 -41.12 -19.15
N LEU A 269 -35.21 -39.91 -18.68
CA LEU A 269 -33.84 -39.50 -18.40
C LEU A 269 -33.17 -40.37 -17.32
N LEU A 270 -33.89 -40.71 -16.24
CA LEU A 270 -33.39 -41.63 -15.21
C LEU A 270 -33.05 -43.00 -15.80
N LYS A 271 -33.92 -43.54 -16.67
CA LYS A 271 -33.65 -44.80 -17.35
C LYS A 271 -32.42 -44.71 -18.25
N VAL A 272 -32.33 -43.67 -19.08
CA VAL A 272 -31.16 -43.43 -19.94
C VAL A 272 -29.89 -43.32 -19.11
N ARG A 273 -29.92 -42.61 -17.97
CA ARG A 273 -28.77 -42.47 -17.06
C ARG A 273 -28.23 -43.83 -16.63
N GLU A 274 -29.09 -44.73 -16.18
CA GLU A 274 -28.66 -46.06 -15.71
C GLU A 274 -28.10 -46.93 -16.84
N GLU A 275 -28.68 -46.87 -18.04
CA GLU A 275 -28.14 -47.60 -19.20
C GLU A 275 -26.77 -47.07 -19.64
N VAL A 276 -26.61 -45.74 -19.69
CA VAL A 276 -25.31 -45.11 -20.00
C VAL A 276 -24.27 -45.40 -18.91
N LYS A 277 -24.67 -45.34 -17.63
CA LYS A 277 -23.79 -45.69 -16.50
C LYS A 277 -23.34 -47.15 -16.56
N SER A 278 -24.27 -48.06 -16.87
CA SER A 278 -23.97 -49.48 -17.03
C SER A 278 -22.99 -49.71 -18.18
N ALA A 279 -23.18 -49.02 -19.32
CA ALA A 279 -22.25 -49.08 -20.45
C ALA A 279 -20.85 -48.55 -20.08
N LEU A 280 -20.77 -47.41 -19.37
CA LEU A 280 -19.50 -46.85 -18.87
C LEU A 280 -18.76 -47.83 -17.94
N HIS A 281 -19.48 -48.51 -17.05
CA HIS A 281 -18.86 -49.50 -16.15
C HIS A 281 -18.29 -50.72 -16.89
N VAL A 282 -18.91 -51.12 -18.01
CA VAL A 282 -18.34 -52.16 -18.89
C VAL A 282 -17.00 -51.69 -19.48
N PHE A 283 -16.88 -50.43 -19.89
CA PHE A 283 -15.61 -49.89 -20.39
C PHE A 283 -14.51 -49.85 -19.32
N GLU A 284 -14.85 -49.58 -18.06
CA GLU A 284 -13.90 -49.61 -16.94
C GLU A 284 -13.40 -51.04 -16.68
N THR A 285 -14.31 -52.01 -16.60
CA THR A 285 -13.96 -53.42 -16.34
C THR A 285 -13.21 -54.10 -17.49
N GLU A 286 -13.46 -53.71 -18.74
CA GLU A 286 -12.73 -54.20 -19.92
C GLU A 286 -11.31 -53.64 -20.02
N LYS A 287 -11.04 -52.41 -19.51
CA LYS A 287 -9.69 -51.85 -19.44
C LYS A 287 -8.79 -52.65 -18.50
N ASP A 288 -9.34 -53.14 -17.41
CA ASP A 288 -8.60 -53.95 -16.43
C ASP A 288 -8.38 -55.40 -16.92
N ALA A 289 -9.22 -55.89 -17.84
CA ALA A 289 -9.20 -57.27 -18.32
C ALA A 289 -8.46 -57.50 -19.65
N SER A 290 -8.14 -56.45 -20.44
CA SER A 290 -7.65 -56.61 -21.82
C SER A 290 -6.19 -56.20 -22.04
N PHE A 291 -5.28 -57.18 -21.88
CA PHE A 291 -3.96 -57.17 -22.53
C PHE A 291 -3.97 -57.84 -23.92
N ASN A 292 -5.09 -58.41 -24.40
CA ASN A 292 -5.08 -59.31 -25.58
C ASN A 292 -6.39 -59.36 -26.42
N CYS A 293 -7.32 -58.42 -26.32
CA CYS A 293 -8.54 -58.47 -27.16
C CYS A 293 -8.43 -57.51 -28.35
N GLU A 294 -8.32 -58.05 -29.57
CA GLU A 294 -8.39 -57.31 -30.83
C GLU A 294 -9.73 -56.56 -30.91
N THR A 295 -9.69 -55.27 -30.59
CA THR A 295 -10.85 -54.39 -30.53
C THR A 295 -11.51 -54.27 -31.89
N HIS A 296 -12.76 -54.70 -32.01
CA HIS A 296 -13.61 -54.31 -33.12
C HIS A 296 -13.57 -52.77 -33.28
N PRO A 297 -13.40 -52.24 -34.51
CA PRO A 297 -13.32 -50.79 -34.72
C PRO A 297 -14.59 -50.13 -34.20
N ARG A 298 -14.47 -49.38 -33.10
CA ARG A 298 -15.58 -48.63 -32.52
C ARG A 298 -16.09 -47.65 -33.58
N ARG A 299 -17.41 -47.65 -33.82
CA ARG A 299 -18.01 -46.82 -34.86
C ARG A 299 -17.99 -45.36 -34.41
N TYR A 300 -17.03 -44.59 -34.90
CA TYR A 300 -17.06 -43.14 -34.83
C TYR A 300 -18.17 -42.60 -35.74
N ARG A 301 -19.36 -42.37 -35.17
CA ARG A 301 -20.38 -41.60 -35.86
C ARG A 301 -20.03 -40.11 -35.78
N LYS A 302 -20.14 -39.42 -36.91
CA LYS A 302 -19.78 -38.00 -37.06
C LYS A 302 -20.55 -37.10 -36.09
N ASP A 303 -21.82 -37.37 -35.86
CA ASP A 303 -22.70 -36.64 -34.95
C ASP A 303 -22.28 -36.75 -33.48
N HIS A 304 -21.78 -37.91 -33.03
CA HIS A 304 -21.23 -38.07 -31.68
C HIS A 304 -19.93 -37.28 -31.50
N TYR A 305 -19.07 -37.28 -32.52
CA TYR A 305 -17.85 -36.47 -32.51
C TYR A 305 -18.16 -34.97 -32.48
N ASP A 306 -19.10 -34.52 -33.32
CA ASP A 306 -19.53 -33.11 -33.36
C ASP A 306 -20.12 -32.68 -31.99
N TYR A 307 -20.82 -33.59 -31.31
CA TYR A 307 -21.33 -33.35 -29.96
C TYR A 307 -20.22 -33.14 -28.92
N VAL A 308 -19.22 -34.04 -28.89
CA VAL A 308 -18.06 -33.91 -27.98
C VAL A 308 -17.28 -32.63 -28.27
N LYS A 309 -17.10 -32.29 -29.56
CA LYS A 309 -16.43 -31.06 -29.98
C LYS A 309 -17.19 -29.81 -29.51
N LYS A 310 -18.52 -29.76 -29.69
CA LYS A 310 -19.35 -28.66 -29.18
C LYS A 310 -19.24 -28.52 -27.66
N ASN A 311 -19.22 -29.63 -26.93
CA ASN A 311 -19.03 -29.60 -25.48
C ASN A 311 -17.65 -29.09 -25.07
N HIS A 312 -16.60 -29.49 -25.79
CA HIS A 312 -15.26 -28.94 -25.56
C HIS A 312 -15.22 -27.43 -25.81
N SER A 313 -15.80 -26.95 -26.92
CA SER A 313 -15.94 -25.51 -27.19
C SER A 313 -16.76 -24.79 -26.12
N LEU A 314 -17.82 -25.40 -25.58
CA LEU A 314 -18.58 -24.83 -24.47
C LEU A 314 -17.70 -24.61 -23.24
N ASN A 315 -16.87 -25.59 -22.86
CA ASN A 315 -15.95 -25.47 -21.73
C ASN A 315 -14.89 -24.36 -21.95
N LEU A 316 -14.38 -24.23 -23.18
CA LEU A 316 -13.44 -23.15 -23.53
C LEU A 316 -14.11 -21.77 -23.37
N ILE A 317 -15.34 -21.61 -23.87
CA ILE A 317 -16.10 -20.36 -23.70
C ILE A 317 -16.38 -20.08 -22.23
N GLU A 318 -16.70 -21.09 -21.42
CA GLU A 318 -16.89 -20.89 -19.97
C GLU A 318 -15.62 -20.41 -19.28
N LYS A 319 -14.44 -20.92 -19.68
CA LYS A 319 -13.15 -20.42 -19.22
C LYS A 319 -12.89 -18.99 -19.68
N GLU A 320 -13.11 -18.68 -20.96
CA GLU A 320 -12.96 -17.32 -21.50
C GLU A 320 -13.87 -16.30 -20.79
N ILE A 321 -15.11 -16.66 -20.47
CA ILE A 321 -16.02 -15.80 -19.71
C ILE A 321 -15.44 -15.51 -18.31
N LEU A 322 -14.91 -16.53 -17.64
CA LEU A 322 -14.28 -16.37 -16.33
C LEU A 322 -13.05 -15.44 -16.41
N ASP A 323 -12.21 -15.62 -17.43
CA ASP A 323 -11.02 -14.79 -17.67
C ASP A 323 -11.42 -13.32 -17.93
N PHE A 324 -12.48 -13.07 -18.72
CA PHE A 324 -13.03 -11.73 -18.91
C PHE A 324 -13.67 -11.15 -17.63
N MET A 325 -14.31 -11.97 -16.79
CA MET A 325 -14.83 -11.52 -15.50
C MET A 325 -13.71 -11.11 -14.55
N ASN A 326 -12.64 -11.89 -14.46
CA ASN A 326 -11.45 -11.55 -13.68
C ASN A 326 -10.81 -10.25 -14.19
N THR A 327 -10.70 -10.11 -15.51
CA THR A 327 -10.26 -8.87 -16.17
C THR A 327 -11.12 -7.68 -15.75
N LYS A 328 -12.45 -7.84 -15.77
CA LYS A 328 -13.39 -6.78 -15.37
C LYS A 328 -13.15 -6.35 -13.91
N VAL A 329 -12.93 -7.29 -12.99
CA VAL A 329 -12.66 -6.96 -11.58
C VAL A 329 -11.41 -6.10 -11.45
N LYS A 330 -10.31 -6.46 -12.13
CA LYS A 330 -9.07 -5.65 -12.10
C LYS A 330 -9.27 -4.25 -12.66
N LEU A 331 -10.00 -4.13 -13.76
CA LEU A 331 -10.32 -2.84 -14.36
C LEU A 331 -11.22 -1.98 -13.47
N MET A 332 -12.15 -2.60 -12.73
CA MET A 332 -12.96 -1.89 -11.73
C MET A 332 -12.09 -1.31 -10.61
N ASN A 333 -11.09 -2.04 -10.12
CA ASN A 333 -10.14 -1.50 -9.11
C ASN A 333 -9.40 -0.26 -9.64
N VAL A 334 -8.95 -0.30 -10.90
CA VAL A 334 -8.30 0.84 -11.57
C VAL A 334 -9.25 2.02 -11.69
N ARG A 335 -10.50 1.77 -12.07
CA ARG A 335 -11.54 2.82 -12.16
C ARG A 335 -11.80 3.47 -10.80
N GLU A 336 -11.98 2.67 -9.75
CA GLU A 336 -12.23 3.15 -8.39
C GLU A 336 -11.06 4.00 -7.86
N ALA A 337 -9.82 3.59 -8.13
CA ALA A 337 -8.63 4.37 -7.76
C ALA A 337 -8.56 5.72 -8.49
N ALA A 338 -8.87 5.76 -9.79
CA ALA A 338 -8.92 7.00 -10.56
C ALA A 338 -10.08 7.92 -10.13
N GLU A 339 -11.26 7.37 -9.84
CA GLU A 339 -12.42 8.13 -9.32
C GLU A 339 -12.11 8.75 -7.94
N LEU A 340 -11.49 7.96 -7.05
CA LEU A 340 -11.03 8.43 -5.75
C LEU A 340 -10.01 9.56 -5.90
N LEU A 341 -9.01 9.39 -6.76
CA LEU A 341 -8.01 10.41 -7.02
C LEU A 341 -8.66 11.72 -7.48
N ILE A 342 -9.59 11.67 -8.44
CA ILE A 342 -10.32 12.87 -8.90
C ILE A 342 -11.10 13.51 -7.76
N HIS A 343 -11.78 12.72 -6.94
CA HIS A 343 -12.55 13.22 -5.81
C HIS A 343 -11.67 13.93 -4.78
N GLU A 344 -10.54 13.31 -4.40
CA GLU A 344 -9.60 13.87 -3.44
C GLU A 344 -8.86 15.10 -3.99
N ILE A 345 -8.49 15.10 -5.29
CA ILE A 345 -7.95 16.30 -5.95
C ILE A 345 -8.94 17.47 -5.88
N LYS A 346 -10.24 17.22 -6.13
CA LYS A 346 -11.27 18.26 -6.09
C LYS A 346 -11.54 18.81 -4.68
N THR A 347 -11.41 17.97 -3.66
CA THR A 347 -11.77 18.31 -2.28
C THR A 347 -10.59 18.77 -1.43
N ILE A 348 -9.44 18.12 -1.55
CA ILE A 348 -8.21 18.35 -0.77
C ILE A 348 -7.17 19.14 -1.59
N GLY A 349 -7.30 19.18 -2.92
CA GLY A 349 -6.35 19.84 -3.83
C GLY A 349 -5.22 18.92 -4.30
N HIS A 350 -5.11 17.72 -3.73
CA HIS A 350 -4.10 16.72 -4.07
C HIS A 350 -4.48 15.32 -3.59
N SER A 351 -3.87 14.29 -4.17
CA SER A 351 -4.08 12.90 -3.74
C SER A 351 -2.96 11.95 -4.22
N TYR A 352 -2.78 10.85 -3.47
CA TYR A 352 -1.93 9.73 -3.87
C TYR A 352 -2.71 8.66 -4.66
N GLY A 353 -4.03 8.79 -4.82
CA GLY A 353 -4.87 7.89 -5.61
C GLY A 353 -4.98 6.47 -5.07
N TYR A 354 -4.58 6.24 -3.82
CA TYR A 354 -4.63 4.93 -3.17
C TYR A 354 -4.78 5.10 -1.65
N THR A 355 -5.87 4.57 -1.08
CA THR A 355 -6.20 4.74 0.34
C THR A 355 -5.29 3.98 1.31
N GLY A 356 -4.47 3.05 0.81
CA GLY A 356 -3.52 2.31 1.66
C GLY A 356 -2.30 3.12 2.11
N ILE A 357 -2.15 4.37 1.63
CA ILE A 357 -0.98 5.23 1.92
C ILE A 357 -1.48 6.56 2.51
N LYS A 358 -2.23 6.50 3.62
CA LYS A 358 -2.28 7.67 4.51
C LYS A 358 -1.00 7.63 5.35
N GLY A 359 -0.07 8.52 5.02
CA GLY A 359 1.36 8.53 5.35
C GLY A 359 1.79 8.53 6.82
N GLU A 360 0.97 8.05 7.75
CA GLU A 360 1.35 7.80 9.14
C GLU A 360 0.91 6.42 9.66
N GLN A 361 0.14 5.67 8.88
CA GLN A 361 -0.25 4.28 9.19
C GLN A 361 -0.09 3.41 7.96
N LEU A 362 1.16 3.01 7.67
CA LEU A 362 1.48 1.79 6.92
C LEU A 362 1.16 0.55 7.78
N ASP A 363 0.01 0.55 8.47
CA ASP A 363 -0.41 -0.54 9.35
C ASP A 363 -0.89 -1.72 8.49
N GLY A 364 0.08 -2.56 8.12
CA GLY A 364 -0.03 -4.02 8.11
C GLY A 364 -0.93 -4.68 7.07
N LYS A 365 -1.68 -3.94 6.26
CA LYS A 365 -2.43 -4.49 5.13
C LYS A 365 -1.66 -4.26 3.83
N CYS A 366 -0.55 -4.97 3.66
CA CYS A 366 -0.04 -5.27 2.32
C CYS A 366 -1.22 -5.78 1.47
N ALA A 367 -1.28 -5.36 0.20
CA ALA A 367 -2.21 -5.92 -0.75
C ALA A 367 -2.16 -7.45 -0.62
N THR A 368 -3.29 -8.06 -0.25
CA THR A 368 -3.37 -9.51 -0.02
C THR A 368 -2.94 -10.21 -1.31
N GLY A 369 -1.70 -10.69 -1.37
CA GLY A 369 -1.14 -11.35 -2.56
C GLY A 369 0.25 -10.89 -3.01
N SER A 370 0.86 -9.85 -2.44
CA SER A 370 2.28 -9.54 -2.73
C SER A 370 3.20 -10.63 -2.16
N PRO A 371 4.29 -11.01 -2.86
CA PRO A 371 5.30 -11.91 -2.29
C PRO A 371 5.92 -11.31 -1.03
N ASP A 372 6.21 -12.13 -0.01
CA ASP A 372 6.90 -11.68 1.21
C ASP A 372 8.30 -11.07 0.91
N GLU A 373 8.88 -11.43 -0.24
CA GLU A 373 10.13 -10.88 -0.75
C GLU A 373 10.05 -9.39 -1.09
N TRP A 374 8.85 -8.89 -1.42
CA TRP A 374 8.61 -7.50 -1.79
C TRP A 374 8.29 -6.60 -0.59
N ASP A 375 8.08 -7.19 0.59
CA ASP A 375 7.91 -6.40 1.79
C ASP A 375 9.16 -5.55 2.05
N THR A 376 8.96 -4.26 2.27
CA THR A 376 10.03 -3.38 2.76
C THR A 376 10.47 -3.83 4.15
N LEU A 377 11.67 -3.42 4.59
CA LEU A 377 12.12 -3.68 5.95
C LEU A 377 11.09 -3.19 6.97
N HIS A 378 10.51 -2.01 6.74
CA HIS A 378 9.47 -1.46 7.59
C HIS A 378 8.27 -2.41 7.72
N VAL A 379 7.78 -2.96 6.60
CA VAL A 379 6.67 -3.93 6.60
C VAL A 379 7.07 -5.22 7.32
N LYS A 380 8.27 -5.75 7.09
CA LYS A 380 8.76 -6.96 7.76
C LYS A 380 8.86 -6.77 9.27
N VAL A 381 9.41 -5.64 9.71
CA VAL A 381 9.50 -5.26 11.12
C VAL A 381 8.10 -5.08 11.71
N CYS A 382 7.18 -4.43 10.99
CA CYS A 382 5.79 -4.25 11.42
C CYS A 382 5.06 -5.60 11.58
N LYS A 383 5.21 -6.54 10.63
CA LYS A 383 4.67 -7.91 10.75
C LYS A 383 5.13 -8.58 12.04
N LEU A 384 6.43 -8.51 12.38
CA LEU A 384 6.96 -9.06 13.63
C LEU A 384 6.53 -8.28 14.88
N ALA A 385 6.44 -6.95 14.80
CA ALA A 385 6.13 -6.10 15.95
C ALA A 385 4.63 -5.99 16.26
N CYS A 386 3.76 -6.41 15.33
CA CYS A 386 2.30 -6.34 15.46
C CYS A 386 1.63 -7.72 15.57
N ASP A 387 2.28 -8.80 15.13
CA ASP A 387 1.75 -10.15 15.26
C ASP A 387 1.93 -10.69 16.68
N THR A 388 0.80 -10.87 17.36
CA THR A 388 0.71 -11.35 18.75
C THR A 388 1.29 -12.75 18.98
N GLU A 389 1.42 -13.55 17.91
CA GLU A 389 1.95 -14.90 17.98
C GLU A 389 3.49 -14.93 17.96
N THR A 390 4.13 -13.83 17.57
CA THR A 390 5.59 -13.77 17.43
C THR A 390 6.33 -13.58 18.77
N SER A 391 7.55 -14.11 18.84
CA SER A 391 8.41 -13.95 20.02
C SER A 391 8.84 -12.50 20.24
N VAL A 392 9.05 -11.76 19.14
CA VAL A 392 9.41 -10.33 19.14
C VAL A 392 8.30 -9.51 19.77
N PHE A 393 7.04 -9.67 19.32
CA PHE A 393 5.90 -8.95 19.89
C PHE A 393 5.79 -9.17 21.40
N GLN A 394 5.87 -10.42 21.86
CA GLN A 394 5.71 -10.76 23.28
C GLN A 394 6.81 -10.11 24.14
N LYS A 395 8.07 -10.18 23.71
CA LYS A 395 9.19 -9.54 24.41
C LYS A 395 9.07 -8.01 24.39
N MET A 396 8.72 -7.43 23.25
CA MET A 396 8.49 -5.99 23.11
C MET A 396 7.37 -5.52 24.05
N ASN A 397 6.22 -6.21 24.04
CA ASN A 397 5.09 -5.85 24.87
C ASN A 397 5.42 -5.94 26.36
N SER A 398 6.09 -7.03 26.79
CA SER A 398 6.56 -7.18 28.17
C SER A 398 7.52 -6.05 28.57
N LEU A 399 8.47 -5.69 27.70
CA LEU A 399 9.41 -4.60 27.95
C LEU A 399 8.67 -3.25 28.09
N CYS A 400 7.74 -2.95 27.18
CA CYS A 400 6.97 -1.70 27.22
C CYS A 400 6.12 -1.60 28.49
N GLU A 401 5.47 -2.69 28.92
CA GLU A 401 4.67 -2.72 30.15
C GLU A 401 5.53 -2.58 31.40
N GLU A 402 6.65 -3.30 31.49
CA GLU A 402 7.59 -3.21 32.61
C GLU A 402 8.17 -1.80 32.74
N PHE A 403 8.60 -1.22 31.61
CA PHE A 403 9.18 0.11 31.57
C PHE A 403 8.17 1.20 31.93
N SER A 404 6.97 1.17 31.34
CA SER A 404 5.90 2.13 31.68
C SER A 404 5.53 2.05 33.17
N ARG A 405 5.39 0.84 33.71
CA ARG A 405 5.16 0.63 35.15
C ARG A 405 6.28 1.21 36.00
N SER A 406 7.55 0.98 35.62
CA SER A 406 8.70 1.54 36.32
C SER A 406 8.69 3.07 36.32
N CYS A 407 8.40 3.71 35.18
CA CYS A 407 8.27 5.15 35.09
C CYS A 407 7.15 5.69 35.99
N GLU A 408 5.98 5.05 35.98
CA GLU A 408 4.83 5.44 36.81
C GLU A 408 5.12 5.27 38.31
N GLU A 409 5.78 4.18 38.72
CA GLU A 409 6.19 3.95 40.11
C GLU A 409 7.17 5.02 40.60
N ILE A 410 8.14 5.42 39.77
CA ILE A 410 9.09 6.50 40.09
C ILE A 410 8.34 7.81 40.33
N VAL A 411 7.43 8.17 39.43
CA VAL A 411 6.63 9.41 39.54
C VAL A 411 5.72 9.35 40.77
N TYR A 412 5.07 8.21 41.00
CA TYR A 412 4.16 8.00 42.13
C TYR A 412 4.88 8.11 43.48
N GLU A 413 5.99 7.39 43.67
CA GLU A 413 6.74 7.41 44.92
C GLU A 413 7.35 8.78 45.21
N ALA A 414 7.79 9.49 44.18
CA ALA A 414 8.30 10.84 44.33
C ALA A 414 7.22 11.84 44.73
N SER A 415 6.06 11.76 44.06
CA SER A 415 4.89 12.59 44.36
C SER A 415 4.40 12.35 45.79
N LYS A 416 4.30 11.07 46.20
CA LYS A 416 3.86 10.67 47.55
C LYS A 416 4.81 11.17 48.65
N ARG A 417 6.12 11.18 48.39
CA ARG A 417 7.14 11.61 49.36
C ARG A 417 7.39 13.13 49.33
N GLY A 418 6.78 13.86 48.41
CA GLY A 418 7.10 15.28 48.15
C GLY A 418 8.58 15.49 47.79
N LYS A 419 9.23 14.45 47.27
CA LYS A 419 10.67 14.47 46.95
C LYS A 419 10.85 14.73 45.47
N VAL A 420 11.85 15.54 45.17
CA VAL A 420 12.33 15.76 43.81
C VAL A 420 13.01 14.48 43.34
N VAL A 421 12.59 13.93 42.20
CA VAL A 421 13.34 12.84 41.56
C VAL A 421 14.62 13.43 41.01
N SER A 422 15.75 12.81 41.38
CA SER A 422 17.03 13.15 40.79
C SER A 422 17.01 12.81 39.29
N PRO A 423 17.47 13.70 38.40
CA PRO A 423 17.69 13.38 37.00
C PRO A 423 18.49 12.09 36.77
N GLN A 424 19.38 11.73 37.72
CA GLN A 424 20.16 10.49 37.67
C GLN A 424 19.28 9.23 37.60
N MET A 425 18.15 9.22 38.31
CA MET A 425 17.24 8.08 38.31
C MET A 425 16.50 7.94 36.97
N CYS A 426 16.18 9.07 36.34
CA CYS A 426 15.64 9.10 34.99
C CYS A 426 16.66 8.53 34.00
N MET A 427 17.91 9.02 34.05
CA MET A 427 18.99 8.57 33.18
C MET A 427 19.28 7.07 33.33
N SER A 428 19.30 6.52 34.54
CA SER A 428 19.49 5.07 34.74
C SER A 428 18.35 4.24 34.16
N THR A 429 17.12 4.73 34.27
CA THR A 429 15.92 4.07 33.75
C THR A 429 15.92 4.07 32.22
N CYS A 430 16.29 5.19 31.59
CA CYS A 430 16.48 5.27 30.14
C CYS A 430 17.64 4.41 29.64
N ALA A 431 18.76 4.37 30.35
CA ALA A 431 19.90 3.53 29.97
C ALA A 431 19.56 2.04 29.99
N TYR A 432 18.78 1.59 30.98
CA TYR A 432 18.23 0.24 31.01
C TYR A 432 17.34 -0.01 29.79
N PHE A 433 16.37 0.86 29.55
CA PHE A 433 15.42 0.71 28.45
C PHE A 433 16.09 0.67 27.08
N LYS A 434 17.02 1.60 26.82
CA LYS A 434 17.82 1.64 25.60
C LYS A 434 18.56 0.32 25.35
N LYS A 435 19.25 -0.21 26.37
CA LYS A 435 19.95 -1.50 26.26
C LYS A 435 19.01 -2.64 25.86
N HIS A 436 17.79 -2.65 26.39
CA HIS A 436 16.80 -3.68 26.06
C HIS A 436 16.21 -3.50 24.66
N ILE A 437 15.99 -2.27 24.21
CA ILE A 437 15.62 -1.99 22.81
C ILE A 437 16.71 -2.47 21.86
N ASP A 438 17.98 -2.15 22.14
CA ASP A 438 19.10 -2.57 21.29
C ASP A 438 19.15 -4.10 21.13
N ASN A 439 18.92 -4.85 22.22
CA ASN A 439 18.84 -6.31 22.18
C ASN A 439 17.63 -6.82 21.36
N LEU A 440 16.49 -6.13 21.42
CA LEU A 440 15.31 -6.49 20.62
C LEU A 440 15.52 -6.20 19.15
N VAL A 441 16.12 -5.05 18.81
CA VAL A 441 16.47 -4.69 17.43
C VAL A 441 17.40 -5.74 16.84
N GLN A 442 18.40 -6.20 17.61
CA GLN A 442 19.28 -7.29 17.21
C GLN A 442 18.49 -8.60 16.95
N THR A 443 17.55 -8.94 17.83
CA THR A 443 16.69 -10.12 17.67
C THR A 443 15.83 -10.03 16.39
N VAL A 444 15.27 -8.84 16.11
CA VAL A 444 14.47 -8.57 14.91
C VAL A 444 15.33 -8.71 13.65
N ALA A 445 16.54 -8.17 13.65
CA ALA A 445 17.47 -8.28 12.52
C ALA A 445 17.83 -9.75 12.22
N GLU A 446 18.10 -10.53 13.27
CA GLU A 446 18.41 -11.96 13.17
C GLU A 446 17.25 -12.78 12.60
N GLU A 447 16.01 -12.46 12.97
CA GLU A 447 14.81 -13.14 12.44
C GLU A 447 14.57 -12.81 10.95
N ILE A 448 14.80 -11.56 10.51
CA ILE A 448 14.48 -11.12 9.15
C ILE A 448 15.55 -11.53 8.13
N THR A 449 16.85 -11.40 8.45
CA THR A 449 17.90 -11.36 7.41
C THR A 449 18.92 -12.52 7.42
N LYS A 450 19.01 -13.36 8.47
CA LYS A 450 19.91 -14.55 8.61
C LYS A 450 21.12 -14.56 7.62
N PRO A 451 22.31 -13.94 7.82
CA PRO A 451 23.24 -13.93 8.97
C PRO A 451 23.88 -12.50 9.20
N PRO A 452 25.14 -12.25 9.68
CA PRO A 452 25.49 -11.04 10.46
C PRO A 452 25.35 -9.70 9.72
N HIS A 453 24.91 -8.70 10.48
CA HIS A 453 24.61 -7.35 10.01
C HIS A 453 25.79 -6.40 10.24
N ASP A 454 26.01 -5.48 9.30
CA ASP A 454 26.84 -4.31 9.56
C ASP A 454 26.11 -3.31 10.46
N ALA A 455 26.85 -2.34 10.98
CA ALA A 455 26.32 -1.33 11.89
C ALA A 455 25.20 -0.48 11.23
N ASP A 456 25.29 -0.27 9.92
CA ASP A 456 24.32 0.53 9.15
C ASP A 456 22.99 -0.21 8.97
N SER A 457 23.02 -1.53 8.78
CA SER A 457 21.82 -2.37 8.74
C SER A 457 21.09 -2.32 10.08
N ILE A 458 21.81 -2.48 11.20
CA ILE A 458 21.21 -2.41 12.55
C ILE A 458 20.56 -1.04 12.80
N LYS A 459 21.17 0.04 12.31
CA LYS A 459 20.55 1.38 12.35
C LYS A 459 19.20 1.39 11.61
N LYS A 460 19.10 0.81 10.41
CA LYS A 460 17.83 0.71 9.67
C LYS A 460 16.77 -0.09 10.44
N PHE A 461 17.14 -1.24 11.01
CA PHE A 461 16.24 -2.04 11.85
C PHE A 461 15.74 -1.25 13.07
N TYR A 462 16.64 -0.52 13.74
CA TYR A 462 16.28 0.34 14.87
C TYR A 462 15.21 1.36 14.46
N LEU A 463 15.41 2.05 13.34
CA LEU A 463 14.51 3.11 12.87
C LEU A 463 13.12 2.61 12.53
N CYS A 464 13.00 1.41 11.96
CA CYS A 464 11.70 0.78 11.75
C CYS A 464 11.06 0.34 13.07
N PHE A 465 11.85 -0.26 13.96
CA PHE A 465 11.33 -0.89 15.19
C PHE A 465 10.95 0.14 16.27
N GLU A 466 11.67 1.26 16.36
CA GLU A 466 11.49 2.28 17.40
C GLU A 466 10.08 2.85 17.41
N GLN A 467 9.44 3.00 16.24
CA GLN A 467 8.08 3.52 16.12
C GLN A 467 7.06 2.67 16.89
N HIS A 468 7.21 1.33 16.87
CA HIS A 468 6.33 0.42 17.59
C HIS A 468 6.55 0.44 19.11
N VAL A 469 7.79 0.64 19.54
CA VAL A 469 8.15 0.73 20.96
C VAL A 469 7.71 2.07 21.57
N PHE A 470 8.04 3.17 20.89
CA PHE A 470 7.82 4.51 21.43
C PHE A 470 6.38 4.99 21.26
N SER A 471 5.61 4.48 20.30
CA SER A 471 4.15 4.71 20.28
C SER A 471 3.45 4.25 21.56
N ARG A 472 4.00 3.25 22.26
CA ARG A 472 3.47 2.73 23.54
C ARG A 472 4.08 3.39 24.78
N THR A 473 5.36 3.76 24.72
CA THR A 473 6.12 4.18 25.91
C THR A 473 6.39 5.69 25.97
N MET A 474 6.41 6.40 24.84
CA MET A 474 6.80 7.81 24.77
C MET A 474 5.95 8.73 25.66
N PRO A 475 4.61 8.59 25.76
CA PRO A 475 3.82 9.44 26.66
C PRO A 475 4.27 9.32 28.13
N THR A 476 4.56 8.10 28.58
CA THR A 476 5.02 7.82 29.94
C THR A 476 6.43 8.35 30.18
N VAL A 477 7.34 8.22 29.20
CA VAL A 477 8.70 8.76 29.32
C VAL A 477 8.72 10.28 29.33
N ILE A 478 7.90 10.92 28.50
CA ILE A 478 7.71 12.37 28.50
C ILE A 478 7.21 12.81 29.88
N HIS A 479 6.24 12.10 30.46
CA HIS A 479 5.74 12.40 31.80
C HIS A 479 6.84 12.28 32.86
N LEU A 480 7.61 11.19 32.85
CA LEU A 480 8.76 11.00 33.75
C LEU A 480 9.79 12.13 33.59
N HIS A 481 10.14 12.51 32.36
CA HIS A 481 11.11 13.58 32.11
C HIS A 481 10.59 14.93 32.57
N ARG A 482 9.34 15.27 32.26
CA ARG A 482 8.70 16.49 32.77
C ARG A 482 8.75 16.53 34.29
N PHE A 483 8.52 15.41 34.97
CA PHE A 483 8.61 15.32 36.42
C PHE A 483 10.04 15.53 36.94
N CYS A 484 11.02 14.80 36.38
CA CYS A 484 12.42 14.82 36.85
C CYS A 484 13.12 16.15 36.56
N TYR A 485 12.81 16.77 35.42
CA TYR A 485 13.45 18.01 34.97
C TYR A 485 12.61 19.25 35.29
N CYS A 486 11.44 19.12 35.94
CA CYS A 486 10.54 20.24 36.28
C CYS A 486 11.27 21.37 37.01
N GLN A 487 12.07 21.03 38.03
CA GLN A 487 12.80 22.04 38.81
C GLN A 487 13.87 22.78 38.01
N GLN A 488 14.58 22.07 37.14
CA GLN A 488 15.57 22.68 36.26
C GLN A 488 14.88 23.57 35.21
N GLY A 489 13.74 23.13 34.68
CA GLY A 489 12.86 23.94 33.84
C GLY A 489 12.36 25.19 34.56
N THR A 490 11.92 25.10 35.82
CA THR A 490 11.49 26.28 36.60
C THR A 490 12.65 27.25 36.86
N LYS A 491 13.86 26.74 37.14
CA LYS A 491 15.06 27.57 37.26
C LYS A 491 15.44 28.25 35.94
N LEU A 492 15.27 27.56 34.81
CA LEU A 492 15.45 28.14 33.48
C LEU A 492 14.46 29.27 33.25
N LEU A 493 13.17 29.02 33.55
CA LEU A 493 12.11 30.01 33.45
C LEU A 493 12.39 31.25 34.31
N SER A 494 12.83 31.07 35.57
CA SER A 494 13.14 32.19 36.45
C SER A 494 14.32 33.01 35.92
N LYS A 495 15.40 32.37 35.48
CA LYS A 495 16.56 33.05 34.89
C LYS A 495 16.19 33.82 33.62
N ILE A 496 15.39 33.20 32.73
CA ILE A 496 14.94 33.85 31.50
C ILE A 496 14.10 35.10 31.84
N ASN A 497 13.18 34.98 32.80
CA ASN A 497 12.33 36.08 33.22
C ASN A 497 13.11 37.18 33.95
N GLU A 498 14.09 36.85 34.78
CA GLU A 498 14.91 37.85 35.47
C GLU A 498 15.79 38.64 34.50
N LYS A 499 16.37 37.97 33.50
CA LYS A 499 17.40 38.55 32.64
C LYS A 499 16.87 39.18 31.35
N TYR A 500 15.79 38.66 30.78
CA TYR A 500 15.35 39.02 29.42
C TYR A 500 13.94 39.62 29.33
N LEU A 501 13.11 39.48 30.36
CA LEU A 501 11.78 40.09 30.38
C LEU A 501 11.79 41.63 30.27
N PRO A 502 12.78 42.37 30.80
CA PRO A 502 12.86 43.84 30.62
C PRO A 502 13.06 44.27 29.16
N MET A 503 13.60 43.41 28.29
CA MET A 503 13.85 43.71 26.87
C MET A 503 12.72 43.27 25.94
N ALA A 504 11.83 42.37 26.39
CA ALA A 504 10.82 41.74 25.54
C ALA A 504 9.41 42.37 25.61
N SER A 505 9.19 43.36 26.49
CA SER A 505 7.87 44.00 26.65
C SER A 505 7.46 44.86 25.45
N VAL A 506 8.41 45.32 24.63
CA VAL A 506 8.12 46.14 23.43
C VAL A 506 7.75 45.29 22.21
N SER A 507 8.20 44.03 22.15
CA SER A 507 8.02 43.16 20.98
C SER A 507 7.00 42.04 21.17
N ARG A 508 6.54 41.73 22.39
CA ARG A 508 5.57 40.63 22.62
C ARG A 508 4.10 41.02 22.47
N GLU A 509 3.75 42.30 22.57
CA GLU A 509 2.36 42.75 22.36
C GLU A 509 1.93 42.65 20.88
N SER A 510 2.85 42.82 19.92
CA SER A 510 2.57 42.64 18.49
C SER A 510 2.39 41.18 18.06
N VAL A 511 3.10 40.25 18.71
CA VAL A 511 3.01 38.80 18.38
C VAL A 511 1.68 38.20 18.81
N LYS A 512 1.13 38.61 19.96
CA LYS A 512 -0.15 38.08 20.46
C LYS A 512 -1.36 38.51 19.64
N SER A 513 -1.33 39.67 18.98
CA SER A 513 -2.44 40.14 18.15
C SER A 513 -2.51 39.50 16.76
N GLU A 514 -1.46 38.81 16.30
CA GLU A 514 -1.40 38.20 14.97
C GLU A 514 -1.61 36.68 14.94
N ILE A 515 -1.62 36.00 16.10
CA ILE A 515 -1.79 34.53 16.16
C ILE A 515 -3.24 34.09 15.91
N ASP A 516 -4.21 35.01 16.00
CA ASP A 516 -5.63 34.74 15.75
C ASP A 516 -6.11 35.07 14.32
N VAL A 517 -5.20 35.36 13.38
CA VAL A 517 -5.55 35.63 11.98
C VAL A 517 -5.30 34.38 11.13
N ASP A 518 -6.37 33.82 10.57
CA ASP A 518 -6.43 32.64 9.68
C ASP A 518 -5.30 32.58 8.63
N ASP A 519 -4.87 31.35 8.31
CA ASP A 519 -3.82 30.90 7.36
C ASP A 519 -3.98 31.37 5.88
N ASN A 520 -4.68 32.46 5.59
CA ASN A 520 -4.80 33.01 4.24
C ASN A 520 -3.56 33.86 3.88
N GLU A 521 -2.48 33.18 3.50
CA GLU A 521 -1.16 33.72 3.07
C GLU A 521 -1.17 34.68 1.85
N SER A 522 -2.31 35.07 1.28
CA SER A 522 -2.35 35.66 -0.06
C SER A 522 -2.30 37.20 -0.15
N SER A 523 -2.22 37.96 0.96
CA SER A 523 -2.37 39.43 0.87
C SER A 523 -1.58 40.27 1.88
N VAL A 524 -0.41 39.81 2.33
CA VAL A 524 0.55 40.67 3.05
C VAL A 524 1.62 41.17 2.07
N THR A 525 1.42 42.39 1.59
CA THR A 525 2.39 43.10 0.74
C THR A 525 3.74 43.26 1.43
N ALA A 526 4.80 42.98 0.67
CA ALA A 526 6.21 43.03 1.02
C ALA A 526 6.63 44.33 1.74
N LEU A 527 6.74 44.25 3.06
CA LEU A 527 7.75 45.00 3.80
C LEU A 527 8.85 43.99 4.16
N HIS A 528 10.00 44.12 3.50
CA HIS A 528 11.27 43.50 3.89
C HIS A 528 11.77 44.13 5.20
N ASP A 529 10.98 44.02 6.27
CA ASP A 529 11.44 44.37 7.60
C ASP A 529 12.13 43.12 8.18
N GLU A 530 13.37 43.27 8.61
CA GLU A 530 14.16 42.26 9.32
C GLU A 530 13.36 41.68 10.50
N ASN A 531 12.51 42.52 11.13
CA ASN A 531 11.61 42.09 12.20
C ASN A 531 10.57 41.05 11.74
N GLY A 532 10.09 41.13 10.51
CA GLY A 532 9.10 40.20 9.95
C GLY A 532 9.68 38.83 9.60
N GLN A 533 10.96 38.76 9.22
CA GLN A 533 11.66 37.47 9.04
C GLN A 533 11.91 36.80 10.40
N MET A 534 12.40 37.56 11.37
CA MET A 534 12.63 37.06 12.74
C MET A 534 11.33 36.55 13.39
N LEU A 535 10.22 37.26 13.21
CA LEU A 535 8.93 36.82 13.75
C LEU A 535 8.43 35.52 13.11
N ARG A 536 8.60 35.36 11.79
CA ARG A 536 8.27 34.10 11.09
C ARG A 536 9.11 32.94 11.60
N LEU A 537 10.40 33.15 11.81
CA LEU A 537 11.28 32.17 12.42
C LEU A 537 10.85 31.75 13.83
N ILE A 538 10.50 32.73 14.68
CA ILE A 538 10.00 32.48 16.03
C ILE A 538 8.70 31.66 15.98
N LYS A 539 7.76 31.99 15.10
CA LYS A 539 6.50 31.25 14.91
C LYS A 539 6.79 29.80 14.46
N HIS A 540 7.66 29.60 13.47
CA HIS A 540 8.05 28.27 12.99
C HIS A 540 8.74 27.43 14.07
N LEU A 541 9.71 28.02 14.78
CA LEU A 541 10.42 27.32 15.85
C LEU A 541 9.47 26.97 17.00
N THR A 542 8.55 27.87 17.36
CA THR A 542 7.50 27.58 18.35
C THR A 542 6.64 26.40 17.92
N LYS A 543 6.16 26.38 16.67
CA LYS A 543 5.40 25.25 16.12
C LYS A 543 6.19 23.95 16.19
N LEU A 544 7.45 23.95 15.75
CA LEU A 544 8.31 22.78 15.82
C LEU A 544 8.49 22.26 17.26
N VAL A 545 8.65 23.13 18.25
CA VAL A 545 8.76 22.71 19.66
C VAL A 545 7.45 22.10 20.16
N LEU A 546 6.30 22.65 19.77
CA LEU A 546 4.99 22.11 20.13
C LEU A 546 4.76 20.74 19.49
N ASP A 547 5.07 20.60 18.20
CA ASP A 547 4.97 19.34 17.46
C ASP A 547 5.97 18.29 18.00
N LEU A 548 7.13 18.74 18.51
CA LEU A 548 8.10 17.86 19.14
C LEU A 548 7.52 17.26 20.43
N ASN A 549 6.60 17.95 21.12
CA ASN A 549 5.92 17.41 22.30
C ASN A 549 4.82 16.40 21.99
N SER A 550 4.16 16.50 20.83
CA SER A 550 3.07 15.59 20.44
C SER A 550 3.56 14.32 19.73
N THR A 551 4.73 14.39 19.11
CA THR A 551 5.35 13.27 18.38
C THR A 551 5.73 12.11 19.30
N ASN A 552 5.42 10.88 18.86
CA ASN A 552 5.77 9.64 19.57
C ASN A 552 6.96 8.85 18.98
N SER A 553 7.55 9.27 17.85
CA SER A 553 8.77 8.66 17.28
C SER A 553 10.02 9.43 17.70
N LEU A 554 11.07 8.70 18.10
CA LEU A 554 12.39 9.27 18.40
C LEU A 554 13.05 9.82 17.14
N ALA A 555 13.00 9.08 16.02
CA ALA A 555 13.57 9.51 14.75
C ALA A 555 12.90 10.79 14.24
N HIS A 556 11.56 10.89 14.35
CA HIS A 556 10.84 12.09 13.96
C HIS A 556 11.23 13.30 14.82
N LYS A 557 11.32 13.15 16.16
CA LYS A 557 11.79 14.24 17.04
C LYS A 557 13.23 14.69 16.70
N LEU A 558 14.12 13.76 16.37
CA LEU A 558 15.48 14.08 15.92
C LEU A 558 15.48 14.81 14.58
N ASN A 559 14.60 14.43 13.65
CA ASN A 559 14.39 15.14 12.40
C ASN A 559 13.91 16.58 12.64
N MET A 560 12.98 16.78 13.56
CA MET A 560 12.53 18.12 13.93
C MET A 560 13.64 18.99 14.53
N CYS A 561 14.55 18.39 15.32
CA CYS A 561 15.74 19.10 15.80
C CYS A 561 16.64 19.56 14.64
N LYS A 562 16.87 18.68 13.66
CA LYS A 562 17.61 19.01 12.44
C LYS A 562 16.91 20.12 11.65
N THR A 563 15.61 20.00 11.41
CA THR A 563 14.81 21.04 10.73
C THR A 563 14.93 22.38 11.44
N ALA A 564 14.82 22.42 12.77
CA ALA A 564 14.98 23.65 13.54
C ALA A 564 16.38 24.27 13.34
N VAL A 565 17.44 23.47 13.38
CA VAL A 565 18.82 23.94 13.16
C VAL A 565 19.04 24.42 11.72
N CYS A 566 18.53 23.70 10.72
CA CYS A 566 18.61 24.09 9.31
C CYS A 566 17.87 25.39 9.03
N LEU A 567 16.63 25.56 9.54
CA LEU A 567 15.87 26.80 9.40
C LEU A 567 16.64 28.02 9.89
N VAL A 568 17.35 27.89 11.01
CA VAL A 568 18.20 28.98 11.53
C VAL A 568 19.41 29.21 10.63
N LYS A 569 20.02 28.14 10.13
CA LYS A 569 21.19 28.22 9.24
C LYS A 569 20.84 28.91 7.92
N ASP A 570 19.75 28.52 7.29
CA ASP A 570 19.29 29.07 6.01
C ASP A 570 19.02 30.56 6.13
N GLN A 571 18.41 30.98 7.24
CA GLN A 571 18.13 32.40 7.49
C GLN A 571 19.39 33.23 7.72
N ILE A 572 20.43 32.66 8.32
CA ILE A 572 21.72 33.34 8.44
C ILE A 572 22.38 33.47 7.06
N GLN A 573 22.22 32.47 6.19
CA GLN A 573 22.77 32.48 4.82
C GLN A 573 22.04 33.46 3.90
N ASP A 574 20.72 33.61 4.04
CA ASP A 574 19.90 34.56 3.28
C ASP A 574 20.20 36.03 3.62
N GLY A 575 20.79 36.30 4.79
CA GLY A 575 21.11 37.64 5.31
C GLY A 575 22.32 38.34 4.66
N ASP A 576 22.67 38.03 3.41
CA ASP A 576 23.78 38.62 2.63
C ASP A 576 25.20 38.39 3.23
N PHE A 577 25.32 37.49 4.20
CA PHE A 577 26.61 37.03 4.70
C PHE A 577 27.22 36.04 3.70
N THR A 578 28.09 36.55 2.82
CA THR A 578 29.02 35.76 1.97
C THR A 578 30.11 35.08 2.80
N ILE A 579 29.77 34.53 3.97
CA ILE A 579 30.66 33.80 4.85
C ILE A 579 30.62 32.34 4.41
N SER A 580 31.65 31.93 3.67
CA SER A 580 31.81 30.57 3.16
C SER A 580 31.91 29.50 4.26
N GLU A 581 32.09 29.86 5.53
CA GLU A 581 32.00 28.95 6.67
C GLU A 581 31.46 29.70 7.91
N LEU A 582 30.20 29.49 8.28
CA LEU A 582 29.66 29.97 9.55
C LEU A 582 30.45 29.34 10.70
N CYS A 583 31.13 30.17 11.50
CA CYS A 583 31.80 29.71 12.71
C CYS A 583 30.73 29.11 13.65
N PRO A 584 30.97 27.92 14.25
CA PRO A 584 30.01 27.30 15.17
C PRO A 584 29.56 28.23 16.32
N GLY A 585 30.44 29.15 16.76
CA GLY A 585 30.12 30.14 17.78
C GLY A 585 29.08 31.17 17.35
N ASP A 586 29.16 31.66 16.10
CA ASP A 586 28.22 32.63 15.55
C ASP A 586 26.84 31.99 15.36
N PHE A 587 26.83 30.74 14.87
CA PHE A 587 25.61 29.95 14.75
C PHE A 587 24.93 29.73 16.11
N LEU A 588 25.70 29.33 17.13
CA LEU A 588 25.19 29.15 18.48
C LEU A 588 24.65 30.47 19.07
N GLY A 589 25.31 31.60 18.78
CA GLY A 589 24.86 32.94 19.18
C GLY A 589 23.52 33.34 18.56
N SER A 590 23.31 33.05 17.27
CA SER A 590 22.04 33.27 16.58
C SER A 590 20.93 32.38 17.14
N LEU A 591 21.22 31.11 17.38
CA LEU A 591 20.27 30.17 17.98
C LEU A 591 19.89 30.61 19.40
N LEU A 592 20.87 31.02 20.21
CA LEU A 592 20.65 31.61 21.54
C LEU A 592 19.75 32.83 21.48
N THR A 593 19.97 33.71 20.50
CA THR A 593 19.15 34.90 20.32
C THR A 593 17.70 34.51 20.02
N LEU A 594 17.46 33.61 19.07
CA LEU A 594 16.12 33.13 18.75
C LEU A 594 15.43 32.48 19.95
N LEU A 595 16.14 31.63 20.69
CA LEU A 595 15.60 30.97 21.89
C LEU A 595 15.19 31.97 22.99
N ARG A 596 15.83 33.15 23.09
CA ARG A 596 15.43 34.22 24.03
C ARG A 596 14.10 34.87 23.66
N HIS A 597 13.74 34.86 22.38
CA HIS A 597 12.49 35.43 21.90
C HIS A 597 11.31 34.46 21.99
N LEU A 598 11.56 33.16 22.14
CA LEU A 598 10.51 32.17 22.41
C LEU A 598 9.81 32.43 23.75
N GLU A 599 8.59 31.94 23.86
CA GLU A 599 7.88 31.97 25.13
C GLU A 599 8.62 31.10 26.18
N PRO A 600 8.73 31.55 27.44
CA PRO A 600 9.46 30.80 28.47
C PRO A 600 8.99 29.34 28.60
N ASN A 601 7.67 29.10 28.53
CA ASN A 601 7.10 27.76 28.61
C ASN A 601 7.54 26.86 27.45
N VAL A 602 7.70 27.42 26.25
CA VAL A 602 8.18 26.72 25.06
C VAL A 602 9.65 26.33 25.25
N VAL A 603 10.50 27.25 25.74
CA VAL A 603 11.92 26.96 26.03
C VAL A 603 12.07 25.88 27.11
N SER A 604 11.27 25.96 28.18
CA SER A 604 11.24 24.94 29.24
C SER A 604 10.81 23.57 28.70
N SER A 605 9.81 23.55 27.82
CA SER A 605 9.35 22.33 27.16
C SER A 605 10.43 21.73 26.24
N LEU A 606 11.08 22.58 25.44
CA LEU A 606 12.21 22.18 24.59
C LEU A 606 13.36 21.61 25.42
N TYR A 607 13.70 22.22 26.55
CA TYR A 607 14.73 21.73 27.46
C TYR A 607 14.46 20.29 27.93
N VAL A 608 13.23 20.01 28.38
CA VAL A 608 12.82 18.66 28.82
C VAL A 608 12.93 17.66 27.67
N GLN A 609 12.48 18.05 26.48
CA GLN A 609 12.53 17.16 25.31
C GLN A 609 13.96 16.89 24.84
N LEU A 610 14.85 17.88 24.85
CA LEU A 610 16.25 17.68 24.47
C LEU A 610 16.97 16.71 25.40
N HIS A 611 16.70 16.77 26.71
CA HIS A 611 17.21 15.77 27.65
C HIS A 611 16.59 14.39 27.44
N LEU A 612 15.31 14.32 27.07
CA LEU A 612 14.68 13.05 26.69
C LEU A 612 15.38 12.43 25.48
N LEU A 613 15.67 13.24 24.45
CA LEU A 613 16.40 12.78 23.26
C LEU A 613 17.83 12.37 23.61
N GLU A 614 18.55 13.16 24.40
CA GLU A 614 19.91 12.84 24.85
C GLU A 614 19.98 11.50 25.60
N ASN A 615 18.98 11.21 26.44
CA ASN A 615 18.90 9.99 27.25
C ASN A 615 18.45 8.74 26.46
N LEU A 616 17.61 8.92 25.43
CA LEU A 616 17.05 7.82 24.64
C LEU A 616 17.79 7.58 23.32
N CYS A 617 18.60 8.52 22.84
CA CYS A 617 19.27 8.40 21.55
C CYS A 617 20.18 7.15 21.52
N PRO A 618 19.95 6.20 20.61
CA PRO A 618 20.76 4.99 20.51
C PRO A 618 22.18 5.33 20.04
N ASP A 619 23.14 4.45 20.32
CA ASP A 619 24.53 4.70 19.94
C ASP A 619 24.73 4.70 18.42
N CYS A 620 23.93 3.94 17.68
CA CYS A 620 23.95 3.89 16.21
C CYS A 620 23.52 5.20 15.53
N LEU A 621 22.89 6.14 16.26
CA LEU A 621 22.55 7.47 15.74
C LEU A 621 23.54 8.56 16.16
N LYS A 622 24.52 8.25 17.03
CA LYS A 622 25.55 9.22 17.42
C LYS A 622 26.43 9.58 16.22
N GLY A 623 26.73 10.86 16.09
CA GLY A 623 27.54 11.39 14.99
C GLY A 623 26.75 11.67 13.70
N THR A 624 25.47 11.28 13.62
CA THR A 624 24.59 11.69 12.52
C THR A 624 24.34 13.20 12.56
N SER A 625 23.99 13.80 11.42
CA SER A 625 23.59 15.21 11.34
C SER A 625 22.44 15.55 12.31
N HIS A 626 21.49 14.61 12.48
CA HIS A 626 20.39 14.72 13.42
C HIS A 626 20.84 14.79 14.87
N TYR A 627 21.78 13.92 15.27
CA TYR A 627 22.35 13.95 16.61
C TYR A 627 23.15 15.23 16.86
N ILE A 628 23.94 15.68 15.88
CA ILE A 628 24.68 16.95 15.96
C ILE A 628 23.72 18.12 16.15
N ALA A 629 22.60 18.15 15.41
CA ALA A 629 21.59 19.18 15.55
C ALA A 629 20.93 19.18 16.94
N MET A 630 20.59 18.00 17.46
CA MET A 630 20.09 17.84 18.83
C MET A 630 21.12 18.35 19.85
N VAL A 631 22.39 17.94 19.77
CA VAL A 631 23.45 18.40 20.68
C VAL A 631 23.62 19.92 20.61
N THR A 632 23.57 20.49 19.41
CA THR A 632 23.70 21.95 19.20
C THR A 632 22.55 22.70 19.86
N LEU A 633 21.31 22.21 19.72
CA LEU A 633 20.14 22.76 20.42
C LEU A 633 20.27 22.60 21.94
N THR A 634 20.72 21.44 22.42
CA THR A 634 20.95 21.18 23.85
C THR A 634 21.96 22.17 24.42
N GLU A 635 23.06 22.40 23.71
CA GLU A 635 24.10 23.35 24.14
C GLU A 635 23.59 24.79 24.15
N ALA A 636 22.80 25.18 23.14
CA ALA A 636 22.17 26.49 23.09
C ALA A 636 21.23 26.72 24.28
N VAL A 637 20.38 25.73 24.61
CA VAL A 637 19.47 25.84 25.75
C VAL A 637 20.24 25.79 27.09
N LYS A 638 21.29 24.98 27.21
CA LYS A 638 22.16 24.96 28.41
C LYS A 638 22.89 26.29 28.60
N SER A 639 23.36 26.91 27.53
CA SER A 639 23.98 28.23 27.58
C SER A 639 23.02 29.32 28.09
N LEU A 640 21.70 29.18 27.93
CA LEU A 640 20.72 30.08 28.58
C LEU A 640 20.66 29.91 30.11
N LEU A 641 21.12 28.78 30.66
CA LEU A 641 21.25 28.57 32.10
C LEU A 641 22.52 29.20 32.66
N ASP A 642 23.62 29.17 31.92
CA ASP A 642 24.93 29.61 32.43
C ASP A 642 25.16 31.12 32.34
N ILE A 643 24.39 31.79 31.46
CA ILE A 643 24.33 33.25 31.32
C ILE A 643 23.49 33.85 32.44
#